data_AF-A0A2B7XLQ1-F1
#
_entry.id   AF-A0A2B7XLQ1-F1
#
_cell.length_a   1.000
_cell.length_b   1.000
_cell.length_c   1.000
_cell.angle_alpha   90.00
_cell.angle_beta   90.00
_cell.angle_gamma   90.00
#
_symmetry.space_group_name_H-M   'P 1'
#
loop_
_entity.id
_entity.type
_entity.pdbx_description
1 polymer ?
#
loop_
_entity_poly.entity_id
_entity_poly.type
_entity_poly.pdbx_seq_one_letter_code
_entity_poly.pdbx_strand_id
1 'polypeptide(L)'
;MRLFTPTWARKIYKPTIIWRLALIGTVCQLPHGLCMFSTAHALQGRKLPQGAPWKIEPPAPFDDLSNRHGASKLADVQQLLQRLPTSVLWAEDPKLVTDPKLDLDPSDPLMPYLDILFIVDRLIPPKTVFHFFEFAWRGTLPNGKKTKLPLISDEEIQLVAAPYNAWALPPHSKITLPVSQMLMSRIGSDEDPGRLTLVEKSVHVMKLRLWEGIPPISEHQWRQKGLDKAENFDYACQYIEAVISTFDYLNVPLHISHMRETFNHMSDHLSEFDEALNKIRRRDGKEPNINTAGLWADFIRAKYEVMTSRAHIWVISHIDALREPLLNEIKAQGPSLDDSISPEQLDLVQKLRKLAGLAAEADYTVYMSTDGYKGIAGPSLKQMNGWQSPVLEKRRQTYVNSYQYFQEINSITDEMLANLSGKDTESPDASPKKENDLLKAIEGQLRIQQQQRLRARLDSEPGPRAPPVWISDVTARIHVMKDSGKPPTTDFGFAIYRLSYGQNDDDGEWIALKEAIEKDLASWGDGIDGVEDIKPLLKLTWFDGRELGLAEDDIDGAKRHFTNFRNTLTPLDGIDQSTILVLDSASRTSYAKPTTDDTDDTADHFLLAVDPHYDPDEGIERPEESPGYAGSMRILTRLVWSELFALTYNQVMWLDELWPLAMGHPEQVYVGTTVAELMSRWAAAKVAGDSKLKARFDAECTKVRNEEKAWSERSREKEL
;
A
#
# COMPACT_ATOMS: atom_id res chain seq x y z
N MET A 1 2.66 6.41 -31.07
CA MET A 1 1.26 6.50 -30.61
C MET A 1 0.26 6.53 -31.78
N ARG A 2 0.38 5.59 -32.71
CA ARG A 2 -0.70 5.17 -33.63
C ARG A 2 -0.57 3.65 -33.69
N LEU A 3 -1.70 2.95 -33.66
CA LEU A 3 -1.88 1.49 -33.66
C LEU A 3 -2.12 0.86 -32.27
N PHE A 4 -3.27 1.19 -31.67
CA PHE A 4 -4.13 0.20 -31.03
C PHE A 4 -5.56 0.49 -31.48
N THR A 5 -6.08 -0.31 -32.41
CA THR A 5 -7.51 -0.42 -32.69
C THR A 5 -7.74 -1.77 -33.36
N PRO A 6 -8.20 -2.80 -32.64
CA PRO A 6 -8.96 -3.89 -33.21
C PRO A 6 -10.45 -3.50 -33.23
N THR A 7 -11.04 -3.64 -34.41
CA THR A 7 -12.37 -3.15 -34.83
C THR A 7 -13.58 -3.96 -34.33
N TRP A 8 -13.55 -4.55 -33.13
CA TRP A 8 -14.68 -5.34 -32.62
C TRP A 8 -15.28 -4.85 -31.29
N ALA A 9 -14.66 -3.90 -30.59
CA ALA A 9 -15.23 -3.26 -29.40
C ALA A 9 -16.20 -2.10 -29.77
N ARG A 10 -17.36 -2.45 -30.29
CA ARG A 10 -18.53 -1.55 -30.36
C ARG A 10 -19.77 -2.31 -29.92
N LYS A 11 -19.96 -2.44 -28.61
CA LYS A 11 -21.29 -2.48 -27.97
C LYS A 11 -21.18 -2.62 -26.45
N ILE A 12 -21.96 -1.74 -25.80
CA ILE A 12 -22.52 -1.84 -24.43
C ILE A 12 -21.55 -1.44 -23.30
N TYR A 13 -21.48 -0.13 -23.06
CA TYR A 13 -21.26 0.43 -21.73
C TYR A 13 -22.60 0.40 -20.98
N LYS A 14 -22.64 -0.23 -19.80
CA LYS A 14 -23.72 -0.05 -18.81
C LYS A 14 -23.14 0.55 -17.51
N PRO A 15 -23.97 1.27 -16.73
CA PRO A 15 -23.49 2.18 -15.71
C PRO A 15 -23.45 1.52 -14.32
N THR A 16 -22.32 0.90 -13.95
CA THR A 16 -22.08 0.41 -12.58
C THR A 16 -21.66 1.53 -11.62
N ILE A 17 -21.14 2.65 -12.13
CA ILE A 17 -20.70 3.80 -11.31
C ILE A 17 -21.89 4.65 -10.81
N ILE A 18 -23.00 4.74 -11.57
CA ILE A 18 -24.20 5.47 -11.14
C ILE A 18 -24.89 4.77 -9.96
N TRP A 19 -24.81 3.44 -9.88
CA TRP A 19 -25.28 2.67 -8.71
C TRP A 19 -24.49 2.97 -7.42
N ARG A 20 -23.25 3.47 -7.52
CA ARG A 20 -22.43 3.81 -6.34
C ARG A 20 -22.64 5.24 -5.83
N LEU A 21 -23.10 6.17 -6.68
CA LEU A 21 -23.70 7.44 -6.22
C LEU A 21 -25.02 7.19 -5.46
N ALA A 22 -25.78 6.16 -5.84
CA ALA A 22 -26.96 5.73 -5.09
C ALA A 22 -26.62 5.19 -3.69
N LEU A 23 -25.35 4.87 -3.39
CA LEU A 23 -24.92 4.42 -2.06
C LEU A 23 -24.60 5.58 -1.09
N ILE A 24 -24.22 6.75 -1.63
CA ILE A 24 -24.38 8.03 -0.90
C ILE A 24 -25.89 8.37 -0.80
N GLY A 25 -26.65 8.03 -1.84
CA GLY A 25 -28.11 8.16 -1.91
C GLY A 25 -28.92 7.21 -1.01
N THR A 26 -28.36 6.16 -0.39
CA THR A 26 -29.13 5.32 0.56
C THR A 26 -29.48 6.04 1.87
N VAL A 27 -29.01 7.28 2.03
CA VAL A 27 -29.48 8.22 3.07
C VAL A 27 -30.66 9.10 2.58
N CYS A 28 -30.98 9.18 1.28
CA CYS A 28 -32.12 9.96 0.73
C CYS A 28 -32.74 9.34 -0.55
N GLN A 29 -34.05 9.04 -0.50
CA GLN A 29 -34.84 8.26 -1.47
C GLN A 29 -35.01 8.88 -2.89
N LEU A 30 -35.16 8.02 -3.93
CA LEU A 30 -35.83 8.16 -5.27
C LEU A 30 -34.97 8.44 -6.56
N PRO A 31 -35.51 8.36 -7.83
CA PRO A 31 -35.39 7.21 -8.76
C PRO A 31 -34.80 7.55 -10.18
N HIS A 32 -34.58 6.51 -11.02
CA HIS A 32 -33.82 6.53 -12.29
C HIS A 32 -34.49 7.17 -13.54
N GLY A 33 -33.67 7.73 -14.45
CA GLY A 33 -34.03 7.90 -15.87
C GLY A 33 -33.01 8.61 -16.80
N LEU A 34 -32.59 7.87 -17.84
CA LEU A 34 -32.19 8.29 -19.21
C LEU A 34 -30.73 8.65 -19.59
N CYS A 35 -30.44 8.26 -20.84
CA CYS A 35 -29.18 7.99 -21.54
C CYS A 35 -29.05 8.92 -22.78
N MET A 36 -27.86 9.09 -23.37
CA MET A 36 -27.53 9.04 -24.84
C MET A 36 -26.25 9.83 -25.24
N PHE A 37 -25.29 9.12 -25.89
CA PHE A 37 -24.38 9.38 -27.06
C PHE A 37 -24.01 10.84 -27.51
N SER A 38 -22.91 11.20 -28.22
CA SER A 38 -21.68 10.58 -28.79
C SER A 38 -20.84 11.64 -29.56
N THR A 39 -19.51 11.44 -29.67
CA THR A 39 -18.51 11.77 -30.75
C THR A 39 -18.17 13.21 -31.21
N ALA A 40 -16.86 13.61 -31.14
CA ALA A 40 -15.90 13.67 -32.29
C ALA A 40 -14.61 14.53 -32.11
N HIS A 41 -13.45 13.90 -32.42
CA HIS A 41 -12.22 14.34 -33.15
C HIS A 41 -11.27 15.51 -32.76
N ALA A 42 -10.03 15.12 -32.40
CA ALA A 42 -8.70 15.36 -33.02
C ALA A 42 -8.12 16.78 -33.35
N LEU A 43 -6.87 17.01 -32.86
CA LEU A 43 -5.67 17.66 -33.48
C LEU A 43 -4.89 18.45 -32.40
N GLN A 44 -3.65 18.11 -31.99
CA GLN A 44 -2.31 18.47 -32.52
C GLN A 44 -1.38 18.32 -31.28
N GLY A 45 -0.13 17.84 -31.27
CA GLY A 45 0.93 17.92 -32.26
C GLY A 45 1.89 19.08 -31.96
N ARG A 46 2.81 18.95 -30.98
CA ARG A 46 4.06 19.74 -30.95
C ARG A 46 5.15 19.17 -30.04
N LYS A 47 6.35 19.08 -30.60
CA LYS A 47 7.64 18.77 -29.96
C LYS A 47 8.20 20.00 -29.23
N LEU A 48 8.91 19.78 -28.13
CA LEU A 48 9.84 20.73 -27.51
C LEU A 48 11.21 20.04 -27.27
N PRO A 49 12.30 20.81 -27.13
CA PRO A 49 13.65 20.41 -27.51
C PRO A 49 14.46 19.79 -26.38
N GLN A 50 15.38 18.92 -26.79
CA GLN A 50 16.43 18.31 -25.97
C GLN A 50 17.45 19.37 -25.51
N GLY A 51 17.83 19.33 -24.23
CA GLY A 51 18.94 20.08 -23.65
C GLY A 51 19.85 19.16 -22.83
N ALA A 52 21.10 19.08 -23.28
CA ALA A 52 22.39 18.62 -22.73
C ALA A 52 22.47 17.59 -21.56
N PRO A 53 23.38 16.59 -21.66
CA PRO A 53 23.61 15.58 -20.64
C PRO A 53 24.62 16.07 -19.58
N TRP A 54 24.39 15.71 -18.32
CA TRP A 54 25.35 15.85 -17.23
C TRP A 54 25.87 14.46 -16.86
N LYS A 55 27.17 14.24 -17.02
CA LYS A 55 27.87 13.02 -16.58
C LYS A 55 28.10 13.09 -15.07
N ILE A 56 27.63 12.08 -14.35
CA ILE A 56 28.14 11.70 -13.02
C ILE A 56 28.72 10.30 -13.23
N GLU A 57 30.02 10.14 -12.98
CA GLU A 57 30.65 8.82 -13.01
C GLU A 57 30.12 7.98 -11.82
N PRO A 58 29.63 6.75 -12.05
CA PRO A 58 29.27 5.86 -10.96
C PRO A 58 30.53 5.34 -10.25
N PRO A 59 30.51 5.19 -8.92
CA PRO A 59 31.61 4.51 -8.22
C PRO A 59 31.67 3.04 -8.65
N ALA A 60 32.88 2.54 -8.89
CA ALA A 60 33.14 1.17 -9.35
C ALA A 60 32.49 0.10 -8.43
N PRO A 61 32.02 -1.04 -8.98
CA PRO A 61 31.52 -2.15 -8.17
C PRO A 61 32.68 -2.79 -7.37
N PHE A 62 32.51 -2.88 -6.05
CA PHE A 62 33.48 -3.47 -5.10
C PHE A 62 33.10 -4.90 -4.71
N ASP A 63 32.74 -5.74 -5.68
CA ASP A 63 32.42 -7.16 -5.46
C ASP A 63 33.66 -8.03 -5.13
N ASP A 64 34.87 -7.45 -5.08
CA ASP A 64 36.13 -8.21 -5.01
C ASP A 64 36.65 -8.48 -3.59
N LEU A 65 35.89 -8.13 -2.53
CA LEU A 65 36.30 -8.39 -1.14
C LEU A 65 35.93 -9.79 -0.64
N SER A 66 35.06 -10.55 -1.33
CA SER A 66 34.57 -11.86 -0.86
C SER A 66 35.46 -13.06 -1.25
N ASN A 67 36.44 -12.88 -2.14
CA ASN A 67 37.17 -14.01 -2.75
C ASN A 67 38.52 -14.37 -2.09
N ARG A 68 38.83 -13.89 -0.89
CA ARG A 68 39.98 -14.39 -0.12
C ARG A 68 39.56 -14.72 1.31
N HIS A 69 39.79 -15.97 1.72
CA HIS A 69 39.57 -16.49 3.09
C HIS A 69 40.50 -15.86 4.15
N GLY A 70 40.59 -14.52 4.20
CA GLY A 70 41.36 -13.77 5.18
C GLY A 70 40.46 -12.79 5.93
N ALA A 71 40.69 -12.64 7.23
CA ALA A 71 40.00 -11.65 8.05
C ALA A 71 40.15 -10.24 7.46
N SER A 72 39.07 -9.45 7.50
CA SER A 72 39.07 -8.05 7.04
C SER A 72 39.68 -7.14 8.10
N LYS A 73 40.31 -6.02 7.72
CA LYS A 73 40.84 -5.07 8.72
C LYS A 73 39.69 -4.26 9.32
N LEU A 74 39.75 -4.02 10.64
CA LEU A 74 38.78 -3.18 11.36
C LEU A 74 38.62 -1.80 10.73
N ALA A 75 39.73 -1.18 10.30
CA ALA A 75 39.71 0.14 9.65
C ALA A 75 38.90 0.14 8.34
N ASP A 76 38.97 -0.93 7.55
CA ASP A 76 38.24 -1.04 6.28
C ASP A 76 36.72 -1.15 6.55
N VAL A 77 36.35 -1.88 7.61
CA VAL A 77 34.95 -1.99 8.04
C VAL A 77 34.43 -0.72 8.70
N GLN A 78 35.24 0.00 9.48
CA GLN A 78 34.87 1.32 9.97
C GLN A 78 34.64 2.30 8.82
N GLN A 79 35.49 2.28 7.79
CA GLN A 79 35.28 3.05 6.57
C GLN A 79 34.00 2.61 5.82
N LEU A 80 33.68 1.32 5.83
CA LEU A 80 32.45 0.77 5.27
C LEU A 80 31.20 1.34 5.97
N LEU A 81 31.20 1.41 7.31
CA LEU A 81 30.11 1.97 8.11
C LEU A 81 30.01 3.50 7.99
N GLN A 82 31.15 4.16 7.75
CA GLN A 82 31.20 5.59 7.47
C GLN A 82 30.59 5.95 6.10
N ARG A 83 30.51 5.01 5.16
CA ARG A 83 29.84 5.24 3.89
C ARG A 83 28.41 4.77 3.99
N LEU A 84 27.45 5.70 3.89
CA LEU A 84 26.07 5.31 3.60
C LEU A 84 26.07 4.47 2.32
N PRO A 85 25.40 3.31 2.31
CA PRO A 85 25.06 2.66 1.06
C PRO A 85 23.95 3.49 0.39
N THR A 86 24.32 4.65 -0.18
CA THR A 86 23.43 5.42 -1.03
C THR A 86 23.54 4.88 -2.44
N SER A 87 22.96 3.72 -2.65
CA SER A 87 22.89 3.10 -3.97
C SER A 87 21.84 2.02 -3.91
N VAL A 88 20.59 2.39 -4.14
CA VAL A 88 19.83 1.60 -5.10
C VAL A 88 19.75 2.41 -6.38
N LEU A 89 20.55 1.99 -7.36
CA LEU A 89 20.34 2.31 -8.76
C LEU A 89 19.05 1.58 -9.17
N TRP A 90 17.89 2.16 -8.85
CA TRP A 90 16.65 1.75 -9.49
C TRP A 90 16.62 2.43 -10.87
N ALA A 91 16.39 1.63 -11.91
CA ALA A 91 16.47 1.94 -13.32
C ALA A 91 16.19 3.42 -13.67
N GLU A 92 17.25 4.21 -13.90
CA GLU A 92 17.17 5.61 -14.31
C GLU A 92 16.65 5.82 -15.75
N ASP A 93 16.12 4.79 -16.43
CA ASP A 93 15.55 4.99 -17.76
C ASP A 93 14.18 4.29 -17.93
N PRO A 94 13.07 5.02 -17.73
CA PRO A 94 11.73 4.57 -18.13
C PRO A 94 11.60 4.30 -19.63
N LYS A 95 12.62 4.63 -20.44
CA LYS A 95 12.61 4.41 -21.89
C LYS A 95 12.81 2.95 -22.30
N LEU A 96 13.03 2.04 -21.35
CA LEU A 96 13.29 0.63 -21.61
C LEU A 96 12.31 -0.34 -20.96
N VAL A 97 11.08 0.10 -20.68
CA VAL A 97 9.94 -0.78 -20.98
C VAL A 97 9.86 -0.85 -22.51
N THR A 98 10.81 -1.58 -23.11
CA THR A 98 10.56 -2.24 -24.39
C THR A 98 9.27 -3.01 -24.18
N ASP A 99 8.22 -2.58 -24.90
CA ASP A 99 7.00 -3.32 -25.21
C ASP A 99 7.06 -4.75 -24.63
N PRO A 100 6.38 -5.05 -23.50
CA PRO A 100 6.43 -6.38 -22.89
C PRO A 100 5.71 -7.33 -23.85
N LYS A 101 6.43 -7.75 -24.88
CA LYS A 101 6.03 -8.79 -25.82
C LYS A 101 6.61 -10.11 -25.35
N LEU A 102 6.35 -10.44 -24.09
CA LEU A 102 6.03 -11.82 -23.80
C LEU A 102 4.51 -11.86 -23.93
N ASP A 103 4.01 -12.14 -25.14
CA ASP A 103 2.62 -12.55 -25.39
C ASP A 103 2.40 -13.92 -24.71
N LEU A 104 2.59 -14.00 -23.40
CA LEU A 104 2.20 -15.16 -22.61
C LEU A 104 0.67 -15.12 -22.54
N ASP A 105 0.05 -16.21 -22.97
CA ASP A 105 -1.39 -16.41 -22.80
C ASP A 105 -1.72 -16.17 -21.31
N PRO A 106 -2.73 -15.36 -20.96
CA PRO A 106 -3.21 -15.22 -19.58
C PRO A 106 -3.54 -16.56 -18.89
N SER A 107 -3.75 -17.62 -19.68
CA SER A 107 -4.00 -19.00 -19.24
C SER A 107 -2.71 -19.79 -18.99
N ASP A 108 -1.53 -19.22 -19.23
CA ASP A 108 -0.25 -19.88 -19.08
C ASP A 108 0.06 -20.13 -17.58
N PRO A 109 0.34 -21.38 -17.16
CA PRO A 109 0.64 -21.70 -15.77
C PRO A 109 1.92 -21.02 -15.23
N LEU A 110 2.78 -20.48 -16.11
CA LEU A 110 3.97 -19.73 -15.72
C LEU A 110 3.76 -18.21 -15.67
N MET A 111 2.65 -17.68 -16.18
CA MET A 111 2.39 -16.24 -16.21
C MET A 111 2.58 -15.57 -14.83
N PRO A 112 2.07 -16.14 -13.71
CA PRO A 112 2.28 -15.55 -12.38
C PRO A 112 3.73 -15.47 -11.90
N TYR A 113 4.65 -16.18 -12.54
CA TYR A 113 6.05 -16.30 -12.10
C TYR A 113 7.06 -15.70 -13.09
N LEU A 114 6.66 -15.48 -14.33
CA LEU A 114 7.54 -15.04 -15.41
C LEU A 114 7.26 -13.61 -15.88
N ASP A 115 6.04 -13.11 -15.67
CA ASP A 115 5.66 -11.79 -16.16
C ASP A 115 5.36 -10.83 -15.01
N ILE A 116 5.78 -9.57 -15.19
CA ILE A 116 5.45 -8.49 -14.28
C ILE A 116 4.10 -7.96 -14.72
N LEU A 117 3.07 -8.18 -13.90
CA LEU A 117 1.73 -7.69 -14.22
C LEU A 117 1.69 -6.16 -14.08
N PHE A 118 1.58 -5.46 -15.22
CA PHE A 118 1.36 -4.03 -15.26
C PHE A 118 -0.12 -3.69 -15.36
N ILE A 119 -0.53 -2.66 -14.63
CA ILE A 119 -1.90 -2.15 -14.65
C ILE A 119 -1.94 -0.64 -14.86
N VAL A 120 -3.10 -0.13 -15.26
CA VAL A 120 -3.32 1.31 -15.45
C VAL A 120 -3.70 1.95 -14.12
N ASP A 121 -2.80 2.77 -13.60
CA ASP A 121 -2.96 3.47 -12.35
C ASP A 121 -3.58 4.86 -12.50
N ARG A 122 -4.39 5.19 -11.49
CA ARG A 122 -4.85 6.53 -11.17
C ARG A 122 -4.09 7.00 -9.93
N LEU A 123 -3.15 7.93 -10.12
CA LEU A 123 -2.23 8.37 -9.06
C LEU A 123 -2.96 8.82 -7.78
N ILE A 124 -4.10 9.51 -7.93
CA ILE A 124 -5.05 9.73 -6.83
C ILE A 124 -6.15 8.67 -6.96
N PRO A 125 -6.36 7.78 -5.98
CA PRO A 125 -7.43 6.79 -6.05
C PRO A 125 -8.82 7.45 -6.15
N PRO A 126 -9.74 6.98 -7.02
CA PRO A 126 -11.07 7.55 -7.19
C PRO A 126 -11.88 7.67 -5.89
N LYS A 127 -11.70 6.73 -4.96
CA LYS A 127 -12.35 6.73 -3.65
C LYS A 127 -12.01 7.94 -2.79
N THR A 128 -10.88 8.59 -3.05
CA THR A 128 -10.48 9.83 -2.37
C THR A 128 -11.56 10.92 -2.48
N VAL A 129 -12.32 10.98 -3.58
CA VAL A 129 -13.42 11.97 -3.73
C VAL A 129 -14.60 11.64 -2.82
N PHE A 130 -14.93 10.36 -2.67
CA PHE A 130 -16.00 9.92 -1.80
C PHE A 130 -15.64 10.19 -0.33
N HIS A 131 -14.43 9.81 0.08
CA HIS A 131 -13.91 10.10 1.43
C HIS A 131 -13.82 11.60 1.69
N PHE A 132 -13.48 12.40 0.68
CA PHE A 132 -13.50 13.85 0.79
C PHE A 132 -14.89 14.40 1.10
N PHE A 133 -15.93 13.97 0.38
CA PHE A 133 -17.29 14.47 0.63
C PHE A 133 -17.85 13.99 1.98
N GLU A 134 -17.52 12.76 2.39
CA GLU A 134 -17.82 12.27 3.74
C GLU A 134 -17.16 13.14 4.82
N PHE A 135 -15.88 13.51 4.62
CA PHE A 135 -15.18 14.46 5.46
C PHE A 135 -15.82 15.86 5.41
N ALA A 136 -16.10 16.41 4.24
CA ALA A 136 -16.61 17.77 4.06
C ALA A 136 -17.97 17.97 4.75
N TRP A 137 -18.69 16.87 4.97
CA TRP A 137 -19.90 16.79 5.75
C TRP A 137 -19.65 16.57 7.26
N ARG A 138 -18.78 15.62 7.67
CA ARG A 138 -18.53 15.27 9.09
C ARG A 138 -17.55 16.19 9.82
N GLY A 139 -16.66 16.84 9.09
CA GLY A 139 -15.61 17.72 9.58
C GLY A 139 -14.42 17.03 10.27
N THR A 140 -14.33 15.70 10.30
CA THR A 140 -13.17 14.97 10.85
C THR A 140 -12.15 14.65 9.75
N LEU A 141 -10.96 15.22 9.84
CA LEU A 141 -9.86 14.95 8.92
C LEU A 141 -9.31 13.52 9.11
N PRO A 142 -8.63 12.95 8.09
CA PRO A 142 -7.98 11.64 8.18
C PRO A 142 -7.04 11.45 9.39
N ASN A 143 -6.42 12.52 9.88
CA ASN A 143 -5.54 12.50 11.05
C ASN A 143 -6.30 12.64 12.39
N GLY A 144 -7.62 12.54 12.39
CA GLY A 144 -8.50 12.68 13.55
C GLY A 144 -8.78 14.13 13.98
N LYS A 145 -8.08 15.12 13.43
CA LYS A 145 -8.30 16.54 13.78
C LYS A 145 -9.63 17.03 13.19
N LYS A 146 -10.26 18.02 13.82
CA LYS A 146 -11.44 18.70 13.26
C LYS A 146 -11.01 19.88 12.39
N THR A 147 -11.64 20.05 11.23
CA THR A 147 -11.44 21.26 10.41
C THR A 147 -12.08 22.47 11.09
N LYS A 148 -11.51 23.66 10.83
CA LYS A 148 -12.06 24.94 11.26
C LYS A 148 -12.94 25.60 10.19
N LEU A 149 -12.96 25.04 8.98
CA LEU A 149 -13.74 25.56 7.87
C LEU A 149 -15.23 25.18 8.01
N PRO A 150 -16.15 26.00 7.49
CA PRO A 150 -17.57 25.66 7.46
C PRO A 150 -17.85 24.39 6.65
N LEU A 151 -18.72 23.53 7.18
CA LEU A 151 -19.08 22.25 6.58
C LEU A 151 -20.26 22.38 5.60
N ILE A 152 -20.43 21.36 4.77
CA ILE A 152 -21.63 21.17 3.91
C ILE A 152 -22.76 20.62 4.80
N SER A 153 -23.98 21.16 4.68
CA SER A 153 -25.14 20.61 5.42
C SER A 153 -25.72 19.34 4.76
N ASP A 154 -26.56 18.62 5.51
CA ASP A 154 -27.26 17.41 5.04
C ASP A 154 -28.10 17.68 3.78
N GLU A 155 -28.70 18.86 3.66
CA GLU A 155 -29.49 19.19 2.45
C GLU A 155 -28.59 19.55 1.27
N GLU A 156 -27.43 20.14 1.53
CA GLU A 156 -26.53 20.65 0.50
C GLU A 156 -25.65 19.55 -0.09
N ILE A 157 -25.36 18.48 0.65
CA ILE A 157 -24.57 17.35 0.14
C ILE A 157 -25.26 16.68 -1.05
N GLN A 158 -26.60 16.72 -1.11
CA GLN A 158 -27.36 16.19 -2.25
C GLN A 158 -27.09 16.97 -3.53
N LEU A 159 -26.70 18.25 -3.43
CA LEU A 159 -26.37 19.10 -4.59
C LEU A 159 -25.07 18.68 -5.27
N VAL A 160 -24.22 17.91 -4.58
CA VAL A 160 -22.98 17.36 -5.15
C VAL A 160 -23.27 16.38 -6.30
N ALA A 161 -24.38 15.64 -6.20
CA ALA A 161 -24.84 14.69 -7.20
C ALA A 161 -25.86 15.28 -8.18
N ALA A 162 -26.44 16.45 -7.86
CA ALA A 162 -27.41 17.11 -8.71
C ALA A 162 -26.73 18.02 -9.76
N PRO A 163 -27.19 18.00 -11.03
CA PRO A 163 -26.65 18.90 -12.04
C PRO A 163 -26.97 20.36 -11.69
N TYR A 164 -26.03 21.26 -11.94
CA TYR A 164 -26.15 22.67 -11.53
C TYR A 164 -27.39 23.36 -12.09
N ASN A 165 -27.80 23.03 -13.32
CA ASN A 165 -29.00 23.59 -13.94
C ASN A 165 -30.30 23.30 -13.16
N ALA A 166 -30.32 22.32 -12.25
CA ALA A 166 -31.48 21.98 -11.43
C ALA A 166 -31.60 22.84 -10.17
N TRP A 167 -30.50 23.44 -9.69
CA TRP A 167 -30.47 24.09 -8.37
C TRP A 167 -29.72 25.43 -8.33
N ALA A 168 -28.68 25.60 -9.13
CA ALA A 168 -27.80 26.76 -9.08
C ALA A 168 -28.45 28.02 -9.68
N LEU A 169 -28.04 29.18 -9.15
CA LEU A 169 -28.43 30.50 -9.70
C LEU A 169 -27.51 30.91 -10.88
N PRO A 170 -27.94 31.82 -11.76
CA PRO A 170 -27.08 32.36 -12.82
C PRO A 170 -25.74 32.92 -12.29
N PRO A 171 -24.63 32.79 -13.04
CA PRO A 171 -24.53 32.17 -14.37
C PRO A 171 -24.36 30.64 -14.35
N HIS A 172 -24.22 30.02 -13.18
CA HIS A 172 -23.87 28.60 -13.06
C HIS A 172 -25.01 27.64 -13.43
N SER A 173 -26.26 28.14 -13.50
CA SER A 173 -27.41 27.36 -14.00
C SER A 173 -27.26 26.86 -15.45
N LYS A 174 -26.24 27.31 -16.19
CA LYS A 174 -25.90 26.82 -17.54
C LYS A 174 -25.10 25.51 -17.52
N ILE A 175 -24.52 25.13 -16.38
CA ILE A 175 -23.72 23.92 -16.24
C ILE A 175 -24.67 22.72 -16.12
N THR A 176 -24.49 21.73 -16.98
CA THR A 176 -25.40 20.56 -17.07
C THR A 176 -24.91 19.35 -16.29
N LEU A 177 -23.68 19.37 -15.80
CA LEU A 177 -23.07 18.26 -15.06
C LEU A 177 -23.06 18.54 -13.56
N PRO A 178 -23.18 17.51 -12.71
CA PRO A 178 -22.94 17.63 -11.27
C PRO A 178 -21.45 17.74 -10.96
N VAL A 179 -21.10 18.39 -9.84
CA VAL A 179 -19.69 18.56 -9.43
C VAL A 179 -19.01 17.21 -9.19
N SER A 180 -19.72 16.22 -8.63
CA SER A 180 -19.18 14.85 -8.45
C SER A 180 -18.67 14.24 -9.75
N GLN A 181 -19.43 14.35 -10.84
CA GLN A 181 -19.00 13.85 -12.15
C GLN A 181 -17.82 14.66 -12.69
N MET A 182 -17.84 15.99 -12.52
CA MET A 182 -16.74 16.85 -12.93
C MET A 182 -15.43 16.49 -12.20
N LEU A 183 -15.48 16.16 -10.91
CA LEU A 183 -14.32 15.70 -10.15
C LEU A 183 -13.84 14.32 -10.60
N MET A 184 -14.76 13.37 -10.76
CA MET A 184 -14.43 11.99 -11.18
C MET A 184 -13.77 11.96 -12.56
N SER A 185 -14.18 12.83 -13.50
CA SER A 185 -13.55 12.93 -14.81
C SER A 185 -12.05 13.27 -14.76
N ARG A 186 -11.59 13.95 -13.69
CA ARG A 186 -10.21 14.44 -13.52
C ARG A 186 -9.25 13.45 -12.85
N ILE A 187 -9.76 12.37 -12.29
CA ILE A 187 -8.93 11.35 -11.60
C ILE A 187 -8.23 10.40 -12.58
N GLY A 188 -8.39 10.61 -13.88
CA GLY A 188 -7.99 9.65 -14.88
C GLY A 188 -9.19 8.81 -15.26
N SER A 189 -9.76 9.17 -16.40
CA SER A 189 -10.88 8.52 -17.05
C SER A 189 -10.55 8.37 -18.55
N ASP A 190 -11.43 7.73 -19.31
CA ASP A 190 -11.32 7.73 -20.78
C ASP A 190 -11.35 9.16 -21.36
N GLU A 191 -11.91 10.12 -20.61
CA GLU A 191 -11.95 11.54 -20.97
C GLU A 191 -10.65 12.28 -20.63
N ASP A 192 -9.84 11.74 -19.73
CA ASP A 192 -8.58 12.31 -19.25
C ASP A 192 -7.44 11.27 -19.16
N PRO A 193 -7.10 10.60 -20.29
CA PRO A 193 -6.11 9.53 -20.30
C PRO A 193 -4.69 10.05 -20.09
N GLY A 194 -4.45 11.35 -20.27
CA GLY A 194 -3.12 11.96 -20.21
C GLY A 194 -2.45 11.88 -18.83
N ARG A 195 -3.21 11.57 -17.78
CA ARG A 195 -2.72 11.47 -16.39
C ARG A 195 -2.67 10.03 -15.86
N LEU A 196 -3.06 9.06 -16.68
CA LEU A 196 -2.95 7.64 -16.36
C LEU A 196 -1.50 7.18 -16.48
N THR A 197 -1.07 6.30 -15.59
CA THR A 197 0.30 5.79 -15.54
C THR A 197 0.29 4.26 -15.54
N LEU A 198 1.29 3.63 -16.14
CA LEU A 198 1.48 2.19 -15.98
C LEU A 198 2.32 1.94 -14.74
N VAL A 199 1.94 0.92 -13.99
CA VAL A 199 2.64 0.53 -12.76
C VAL A 199 2.54 -0.98 -12.58
N GLU A 200 3.55 -1.56 -11.94
CA GLU A 200 3.47 -2.94 -11.48
C GLU A 200 2.34 -3.11 -10.45
N LYS A 201 1.61 -4.23 -10.54
CA LYS A 201 0.50 -4.56 -9.65
C LYS A 201 0.90 -4.56 -8.18
N SER A 202 2.08 -5.09 -7.83
CA SER A 202 2.57 -5.13 -6.45
C SER A 202 2.70 -3.72 -5.84
N VAL A 203 3.31 -2.80 -6.59
CA VAL A 203 3.46 -1.37 -6.24
C VAL A 203 2.10 -0.68 -6.16
N HIS A 204 1.18 -0.96 -7.09
CA HIS A 204 -0.18 -0.41 -7.04
C HIS A 204 -0.93 -0.83 -5.78
N VAL A 205 -0.93 -2.14 -5.46
CA VAL A 205 -1.63 -2.65 -4.27
C VAL A 205 -1.03 -2.06 -3.00
N MET A 206 0.29 -2.00 -2.91
CA MET A 206 0.97 -1.36 -1.78
C MET A 206 0.60 0.12 -1.66
N LYS A 207 0.58 0.87 -2.78
CA LYS A 207 0.12 2.27 -2.83
C LYS A 207 -1.28 2.42 -2.26
N LEU A 208 -2.23 1.62 -2.73
CA LEU A 208 -3.64 1.71 -2.32
C LEU A 208 -3.81 1.47 -0.81
N ARG A 209 -3.08 0.51 -0.23
CA ARG A 209 -3.07 0.27 1.22
C ARG A 209 -2.54 1.46 2.00
N LEU A 210 -1.35 1.93 1.62
CA LEU A 210 -0.68 3.04 2.29
C LEU A 210 -1.51 4.33 2.19
N TRP A 211 -2.19 4.55 1.07
CA TRP A 211 -3.10 5.67 0.87
C TRP A 211 -4.24 5.70 1.89
N GLU A 212 -4.78 4.55 2.27
CA GLU A 212 -5.79 4.42 3.34
C GLU A 212 -5.20 4.31 4.76
N GLY A 213 -3.87 4.35 4.90
CA GLY A 213 -3.20 4.19 6.18
C GLY A 213 -3.31 2.77 6.75
N ILE A 214 -3.59 1.78 5.89
CA ILE A 214 -3.52 0.35 6.21
C ILE A 214 -2.03 -0.04 6.18
N PRO A 215 -1.53 -0.74 7.22
CA PRO A 215 -0.13 -1.18 7.23
C PRO A 215 0.16 -2.15 6.07
N PRO A 216 1.41 -2.20 5.58
CA PRO A 216 1.83 -3.12 4.51
C PRO A 216 1.44 -4.58 4.79
N ILE A 217 1.80 -5.04 6.00
CA ILE A 217 1.35 -6.29 6.63
C ILE A 217 1.18 -6.03 8.14
N SER A 218 0.36 -6.86 8.81
CA SER A 218 0.17 -6.76 10.26
C SER A 218 1.35 -7.33 11.06
N GLU A 219 1.51 -6.92 12.31
CA GLU A 219 2.53 -7.48 13.23
C GLU A 219 2.38 -9.00 13.42
N HIS A 220 1.13 -9.47 13.43
CA HIS A 220 0.83 -10.89 13.48
C HIS A 220 1.36 -11.61 12.23
N GLN A 221 1.06 -11.07 11.05
CA GLN A 221 1.51 -11.64 9.77
C GLN A 221 3.03 -11.58 9.62
N TRP A 222 3.68 -10.53 10.13
CA TRP A 222 5.14 -10.42 10.18
C TRP A 222 5.76 -11.61 10.91
N ARG A 223 5.27 -11.92 12.12
CA ARG A 223 5.73 -13.08 12.92
C ARG A 223 5.40 -14.42 12.27
N GLN A 224 4.20 -14.56 11.72
CA GLN A 224 3.75 -15.79 11.08
C GLN A 224 4.56 -16.15 9.85
N LYS A 225 4.94 -15.15 9.04
CA LYS A 225 5.88 -15.33 7.93
C LYS A 225 7.33 -15.57 8.39
N GLY A 226 7.59 -15.50 9.70
CA GLY A 226 8.92 -15.61 10.30
C GLY A 226 9.86 -14.50 9.86
N LEU A 227 9.35 -13.31 9.55
CA LEU A 227 10.17 -12.18 9.10
C LEU A 227 11.02 -11.58 10.23
N ASP A 228 10.72 -11.94 11.48
CA ASP A 228 11.53 -11.67 12.67
C ASP A 228 12.69 -12.67 12.86
N LYS A 229 12.71 -13.78 12.10
CA LYS A 229 13.77 -14.80 12.17
C LYS A 229 15.00 -14.37 11.37
N ALA A 230 16.19 -14.67 11.91
CA ALA A 230 17.47 -14.24 11.33
C ALA A 230 17.71 -14.80 9.91
N GLU A 231 17.28 -16.04 9.66
CA GLU A 231 17.36 -16.70 8.36
C GLU A 231 16.49 -16.05 7.27
N ASN A 232 15.48 -15.27 7.66
CA ASN A 232 14.58 -14.55 6.75
C ASN A 232 14.93 -13.06 6.64
N PHE A 233 16.13 -12.64 7.05
CA PHE A 233 16.54 -11.24 7.04
C PHE A 233 16.33 -10.55 5.68
N ASP A 234 16.76 -11.17 4.58
CA ASP A 234 16.59 -10.59 3.25
C ASP A 234 15.12 -10.60 2.79
N TYR A 235 14.37 -11.63 3.18
CA TYR A 235 12.94 -11.72 2.92
C TYR A 235 12.18 -10.58 3.62
N ALA A 236 12.53 -10.28 4.87
CA ALA A 236 11.99 -9.17 5.64
C ALA A 236 12.36 -7.81 5.02
N CYS A 237 13.59 -7.65 4.54
CA CYS A 237 14.03 -6.43 3.86
C CYS A 237 13.21 -6.13 2.61
N GLN A 238 12.79 -7.14 1.84
CA GLN A 238 11.99 -6.92 0.62
C GLN A 238 10.63 -6.28 0.90
N TYR A 239 9.97 -6.59 2.02
CA TYR A 239 8.73 -5.91 2.41
C TYR A 239 8.97 -4.43 2.75
N ILE A 240 10.09 -4.13 3.39
CA ILE A 240 10.51 -2.74 3.68
C ILE A 240 10.80 -2.00 2.36
N GLU A 241 11.54 -2.63 1.45
CA GLU A 241 11.85 -2.11 0.12
C GLU A 241 10.58 -1.85 -0.71
N ALA A 242 9.56 -2.71 -0.63
CA ALA A 242 8.29 -2.52 -1.33
C ALA A 242 7.56 -1.23 -0.91
N VAL A 243 7.63 -0.87 0.38
CA VAL A 243 7.08 0.40 0.89
C VAL A 243 7.87 1.58 0.34
N ILE A 244 9.20 1.53 0.38
CA ILE A 244 10.07 2.60 -0.12
C ILE A 244 9.84 2.80 -1.63
N SER A 245 9.79 1.72 -2.39
CA SER A 245 9.56 1.70 -3.85
C SER A 245 8.21 2.32 -4.23
N THR A 246 7.20 2.14 -3.40
CA THR A 246 5.90 2.79 -3.61
C THR A 246 5.99 4.30 -3.52
N PHE A 247 6.78 4.85 -2.59
CA PHE A 247 7.01 6.28 -2.51
C PHE A 247 7.97 6.78 -3.57
N ASP A 248 8.94 5.98 -4.00
CA ASP A 248 9.79 6.32 -5.15
C ASP A 248 8.94 6.52 -6.41
N TYR A 249 8.04 5.56 -6.70
CA TYR A 249 7.04 5.66 -7.76
C TYR A 249 6.21 6.95 -7.65
N LEU A 250 5.69 7.29 -6.46
CA LEU A 250 4.90 8.51 -6.27
C LEU A 250 5.73 9.80 -6.42
N ASN A 251 7.04 9.73 -6.17
CA ASN A 251 7.95 10.87 -6.24
C ASN A 251 8.61 11.06 -7.62
N VAL A 252 8.27 10.22 -8.61
CA VAL A 252 8.66 10.45 -10.00
C VAL A 252 8.16 11.86 -10.43
N PRO A 253 9.01 12.71 -11.03
CA PRO A 253 8.63 14.10 -11.35
C PRO A 253 7.35 14.23 -12.18
N LEU A 254 7.14 13.31 -13.12
CA LEU A 254 5.92 13.25 -13.92
C LEU A 254 4.69 12.97 -13.07
N HIS A 255 4.77 12.00 -12.15
CA HIS A 255 3.66 11.62 -11.27
C HIS A 255 3.32 12.74 -10.28
N ILE A 256 4.34 13.40 -9.72
CA ILE A 256 4.14 14.62 -8.91
C ILE A 256 3.39 15.69 -9.71
N SER A 257 3.78 15.93 -10.97
CA SER A 257 3.09 16.91 -11.82
C SER A 257 1.65 16.52 -12.07
N HIS A 258 1.38 15.26 -12.42
CA HIS A 258 0.03 14.76 -12.66
C HIS A 258 -0.86 14.87 -11.42
N MET A 259 -0.38 14.44 -10.24
CA MET A 259 -1.13 14.56 -8.99
C MET A 259 -1.47 16.02 -8.66
N ARG A 260 -0.51 16.93 -8.81
CA ARG A 260 -0.70 18.37 -8.62
C ARG A 260 -1.73 18.96 -9.57
N GLU A 261 -1.65 18.61 -10.85
CA GLU A 261 -2.61 19.08 -11.87
C GLU A 261 -4.02 18.55 -11.58
N THR A 262 -4.16 17.25 -11.30
CA THR A 262 -5.44 16.65 -10.90
C THR A 262 -6.01 17.36 -9.68
N PHE A 263 -5.20 17.56 -8.63
CA PHE A 263 -5.62 18.29 -7.44
C PHE A 263 -6.08 19.71 -7.78
N ASN A 264 -5.32 20.44 -8.59
CA ASN A 264 -5.63 21.83 -8.94
C ASN A 264 -6.91 21.93 -9.79
N HIS A 265 -7.15 20.99 -10.69
CA HIS A 265 -8.40 20.92 -11.44
C HIS A 265 -9.60 20.61 -10.54
N MET A 266 -9.44 19.73 -9.56
CA MET A 266 -10.50 19.50 -8.57
C MET A 266 -10.79 20.74 -7.75
N SER A 267 -9.74 21.43 -7.29
CA SER A 267 -9.87 22.69 -6.57
C SER A 267 -10.62 23.75 -7.40
N ASP A 268 -10.43 23.79 -8.72
CA ASP A 268 -11.17 24.69 -9.61
C ASP A 268 -12.66 24.35 -9.68
N HIS A 269 -13.00 23.07 -9.88
CA HIS A 269 -14.41 22.62 -9.90
C HIS A 269 -15.10 22.86 -8.55
N LEU A 270 -14.39 22.64 -7.45
CA LEU A 270 -14.88 22.93 -6.10
C LEU A 270 -15.05 24.43 -5.84
N SER A 271 -14.18 25.27 -6.39
CA SER A 271 -14.34 26.73 -6.30
C SER A 271 -15.59 27.20 -7.06
N GLU A 272 -15.87 26.62 -8.23
CA GLU A 272 -17.10 26.90 -8.98
C GLU A 272 -18.36 26.41 -8.22
N PHE A 273 -18.26 25.26 -7.55
CA PHE A 273 -19.30 24.78 -6.63
C PHE A 273 -19.51 25.75 -5.46
N ASP A 274 -18.44 26.23 -4.84
CA ASP A 274 -18.48 27.20 -3.74
C ASP A 274 -19.19 28.48 -4.17
N GLU A 275 -18.89 29.02 -5.34
CA GLU A 275 -19.55 30.22 -5.88
C GLU A 275 -21.05 30.02 -6.06
N ALA A 276 -21.45 28.88 -6.65
CA ALA A 276 -22.85 28.55 -6.90
C ALA A 276 -23.63 28.34 -5.59
N LEU A 277 -23.06 27.56 -4.66
CA LEU A 277 -23.69 27.23 -3.39
C LEU A 277 -23.78 28.46 -2.47
N ASN A 278 -22.72 29.26 -2.39
CA ASN A 278 -22.72 30.48 -1.57
C ASN A 278 -23.69 31.55 -2.07
N LYS A 279 -24.05 31.56 -3.36
CA LYS A 279 -25.13 32.45 -3.86
C LYS A 279 -26.49 32.04 -3.30
N ILE A 280 -26.75 30.75 -3.20
CA ILE A 280 -28.00 30.22 -2.62
C ILE A 280 -28.01 30.44 -1.12
N ARG A 281 -26.91 30.11 -0.42
CA ARG A 281 -26.78 30.37 1.02
C ARG A 281 -27.05 31.83 1.36
N ARG A 282 -26.44 32.78 0.63
CA ARG A 282 -26.69 34.22 0.83
C ARG A 282 -28.14 34.64 0.55
N ARG A 283 -28.77 34.09 -0.48
CA ARG A 283 -30.21 34.31 -0.75
C ARG A 283 -31.06 33.82 0.42
N ASP A 284 -30.70 32.69 1.00
CA ASP A 284 -31.43 32.01 2.08
C ASP A 284 -31.01 32.48 3.48
N GLY A 285 -30.10 33.47 3.57
CA GLY A 285 -29.60 33.99 4.84
C GLY A 285 -28.72 33.02 5.64
N LYS A 286 -28.18 31.98 4.99
CA LYS A 286 -27.27 30.99 5.61
C LYS A 286 -25.83 31.53 5.58
N GLU A 287 -25.25 31.77 6.75
CA GLU A 287 -23.83 32.11 6.94
C GLU A 287 -23.21 31.12 7.94
N PRO A 288 -21.90 30.86 7.92
CA PRO A 288 -20.89 31.42 7.01
C PRO A 288 -20.89 30.78 5.60
N ASN A 289 -20.29 31.49 4.64
CA ASN A 289 -19.97 30.91 3.33
C ASN A 289 -19.10 29.65 3.46
N ILE A 290 -19.36 28.70 2.56
CA ILE A 290 -18.65 27.44 2.40
C ILE A 290 -17.39 27.64 1.54
N ASN A 291 -16.35 26.88 1.84
CA ASN A 291 -15.10 26.82 1.07
C ASN A 291 -14.69 25.35 0.88
N THR A 292 -15.38 24.63 -0.01
CA THR A 292 -15.06 23.23 -0.35
C THR A 292 -13.69 23.09 -0.99
N ALA A 293 -13.22 24.08 -1.75
CA ALA A 293 -11.86 24.07 -2.28
C ALA A 293 -10.82 24.09 -1.13
N GLY A 294 -11.07 24.87 -0.09
CA GLY A 294 -10.28 24.89 1.14
C GLY A 294 -10.37 23.59 1.94
N LEU A 295 -11.58 23.00 2.04
CA LEU A 295 -11.77 21.68 2.66
C LEU A 295 -10.95 20.61 1.92
N TRP A 296 -10.92 20.65 0.59
CA TRP A 296 -10.14 19.71 -0.22
C TRP A 296 -8.63 19.82 0.04
N ALA A 297 -8.12 21.06 0.16
CA ALA A 297 -6.74 21.31 0.54
C ALA A 297 -6.40 20.78 1.95
N ASP A 298 -7.28 21.02 2.93
CA ASP A 298 -7.13 20.48 4.30
C ASP A 298 -7.14 18.95 4.31
N PHE A 299 -8.07 18.35 3.57
CA PHE A 299 -8.26 16.91 3.48
C PHE A 299 -7.03 16.21 2.88
N ILE A 300 -6.55 16.65 1.72
CA ILE A 300 -5.41 16.03 1.04
C ILE A 300 -4.13 16.19 1.85
N ARG A 301 -3.92 17.35 2.49
CA ARG A 301 -2.80 17.55 3.40
C ARG A 301 -2.81 16.55 4.55
N ALA A 302 -3.95 16.39 5.21
CA ALA A 302 -4.10 15.41 6.29
C ALA A 302 -3.98 13.96 5.78
N LYS A 303 -4.45 13.66 4.57
CA LYS A 303 -4.31 12.34 3.94
C LYS A 303 -2.84 12.00 3.70
N TYR A 304 -2.06 12.91 3.13
CA TYR A 304 -0.61 12.75 2.92
C TYR A 304 0.17 12.67 4.23
N GLU A 305 -0.20 13.45 5.25
CA GLU A 305 0.37 13.35 6.61
C GLU A 305 0.19 11.93 7.17
N VAL A 306 -1.04 11.40 7.16
CA VAL A 306 -1.32 10.04 7.68
C VAL A 306 -0.59 8.97 6.88
N MET A 307 -0.66 9.03 5.56
CA MET A 307 -0.01 8.07 4.65
C MET A 307 1.51 8.01 4.88
N THR A 308 2.18 9.16 4.86
CA THR A 308 3.65 9.24 4.98
C THR A 308 4.13 8.91 6.39
N SER A 309 3.45 9.41 7.43
CA SER A 309 3.85 9.15 8.82
C SER A 309 3.67 7.68 9.20
N ARG A 310 2.54 7.05 8.85
CA ARG A 310 2.32 5.62 9.14
C ARG A 310 3.32 4.72 8.40
N ALA A 311 3.53 4.98 7.11
CA ALA A 311 4.45 4.18 6.31
C ALA A 311 5.89 4.30 6.83
N HIS A 312 6.35 5.53 7.12
CA HIS A 312 7.71 5.75 7.61
C HIS A 312 7.92 5.10 8.97
N ILE A 313 6.97 5.27 9.91
CA ILE A 313 7.09 4.65 11.23
C ILE A 313 7.09 3.13 11.11
N TRP A 314 6.22 2.55 10.29
CA TRP A 314 6.21 1.11 10.05
C TRP A 314 7.57 0.64 9.52
N VAL A 315 8.16 1.32 8.53
CA VAL A 315 9.49 0.97 8.01
C VAL A 315 10.56 1.05 9.10
N ILE A 316 10.61 2.15 9.86
CA ILE A 316 11.64 2.35 10.87
C ILE A 316 11.50 1.34 12.03
N SER A 317 10.28 1.06 12.49
CA SER A 317 10.07 0.10 13.59
C SER A 317 10.53 -1.32 13.22
N HIS A 318 10.25 -1.74 11.98
CA HIS A 318 10.66 -3.06 11.50
C HIS A 318 12.18 -3.13 11.24
N ILE A 319 12.78 -2.05 10.73
CA ILE A 319 14.23 -1.94 10.65
C ILE A 319 14.87 -2.03 12.04
N ASP A 320 14.33 -1.33 13.03
CA ASP A 320 14.86 -1.33 14.40
C ASP A 320 14.72 -2.73 15.03
N ALA A 321 13.59 -3.41 14.81
CA ALA A 321 13.36 -4.79 15.26
C ALA A 321 14.33 -5.80 14.63
N LEU A 322 14.64 -5.67 13.33
CA LEU A 322 15.66 -6.49 12.66
C LEU A 322 17.09 -6.16 13.13
N ARG A 323 17.33 -4.91 13.54
CA ARG A 323 18.65 -4.43 13.96
C ARG A 323 19.03 -4.96 15.33
N GLU A 324 18.09 -5.00 16.27
CA GLU A 324 18.36 -5.31 17.67
C GLU A 324 19.06 -6.68 17.87
N PRO A 325 18.60 -7.79 17.28
CA PRO A 325 19.29 -9.08 17.37
C PRO A 325 20.73 -9.03 16.86
N LEU A 326 20.97 -8.34 15.73
CA LEU A 326 22.30 -8.20 15.12
C LEU A 326 23.26 -7.44 16.05
N LEU A 327 22.78 -6.37 16.69
CA LEU A 327 23.58 -5.61 17.67
C LEU A 327 23.90 -6.45 18.91
N ASN A 328 22.94 -7.24 19.38
CA ASN A 328 23.13 -8.12 20.53
C ASN A 328 24.14 -9.23 20.23
N GLU A 329 24.18 -9.74 18.99
CA GLU A 329 25.18 -10.72 18.55
C GLU A 329 26.59 -10.12 18.52
N ILE A 330 26.75 -8.91 17.96
CA ILE A 330 28.04 -8.19 17.99
C ILE A 330 28.51 -7.92 19.42
N LYS A 331 27.59 -7.55 20.33
CA LYS A 331 27.89 -7.37 21.76
C LYS A 331 28.34 -8.67 22.41
N ALA A 332 27.67 -9.78 22.11
CA ALA A 332 27.97 -11.09 22.68
C ALA A 332 29.34 -11.63 22.26
N GLN A 333 29.82 -11.29 21.07
CA GLN A 333 31.15 -11.66 20.59
C GLN A 333 32.30 -10.96 21.34
N GLY A 334 32.02 -9.86 22.05
CA GLY A 334 33.01 -9.14 22.87
C GLY A 334 33.97 -8.27 22.05
N PRO A 335 34.94 -7.60 22.71
CA PRO A 335 35.92 -6.76 22.03
C PRO A 335 36.87 -7.61 21.18
N SER A 336 37.13 -7.18 19.94
CA SER A 336 38.13 -7.84 19.10
C SER A 336 39.50 -7.73 19.76
N LEU A 337 40.16 -8.87 19.96
CA LEU A 337 41.49 -8.93 20.56
C LEU A 337 42.60 -8.58 19.55
N ASP A 338 42.26 -8.55 18.26
CA ASP A 338 43.13 -8.34 17.12
C ASP A 338 42.48 -7.33 16.14
N ASP A 339 43.25 -6.61 15.32
CA ASP A 339 42.73 -5.63 14.33
C ASP A 339 41.97 -6.28 13.15
N SER A 340 41.61 -7.56 13.31
CA SER A 340 41.01 -8.43 12.31
C SER A 340 39.54 -8.71 12.64
N ILE A 341 38.68 -8.61 11.63
CA ILE A 341 37.24 -8.88 11.70
C ILE A 341 36.98 -10.25 11.09
N SER A 342 36.25 -11.09 11.84
CA SER A 342 35.89 -12.43 11.38
C SER A 342 34.87 -12.39 10.23
N PRO A 343 34.78 -13.43 9.39
CA PRO A 343 33.76 -13.52 8.35
C PRO A 343 32.32 -13.37 8.88
N GLU A 344 32.04 -13.92 10.06
CA GLU A 344 30.73 -13.83 10.71
C GLU A 344 30.43 -12.40 11.17
N GLN A 345 31.42 -11.70 11.74
CA GLN A 345 31.30 -10.27 12.06
C GLN A 345 31.06 -9.42 10.82
N LEU A 346 31.73 -9.75 9.71
CA LEU A 346 31.56 -9.04 8.45
C LEU A 346 30.14 -9.22 7.89
N ASP A 347 29.55 -10.41 7.97
CA ASP A 347 28.15 -10.66 7.58
C ASP A 347 27.17 -9.80 8.41
N LEU A 348 27.33 -9.78 9.75
CA LEU A 348 26.50 -8.94 10.63
C LEU A 348 26.62 -7.46 10.28
N VAL A 349 27.84 -6.98 10.02
CA VAL A 349 28.10 -5.60 9.59
C VAL A 349 27.44 -5.30 8.24
N GLN A 350 27.48 -6.23 7.28
CA GLN A 350 26.82 -6.05 5.98
C GLN A 350 25.30 -5.96 6.13
N LYS A 351 24.69 -6.80 6.98
CA LYS A 351 23.26 -6.74 7.32
C LYS A 351 22.91 -5.40 7.98
N LEU A 352 23.69 -4.96 8.96
CA LEU A 352 23.51 -3.64 9.60
C LEU A 352 23.64 -2.50 8.60
N ARG A 353 24.59 -2.58 7.66
CA ARG A 353 24.75 -1.61 6.58
C ARG A 353 23.54 -1.60 5.65
N LYS A 354 22.99 -2.75 5.27
CA LYS A 354 21.74 -2.83 4.48
C LYS A 354 20.58 -2.14 5.20
N LEU A 355 20.36 -2.43 6.49
CA LEU A 355 19.35 -1.76 7.31
C LEU A 355 19.58 -0.24 7.41
N ALA A 356 20.83 0.20 7.52
CA ALA A 356 21.19 1.61 7.53
C ALA A 356 20.85 2.29 6.18
N GLY A 357 21.08 1.59 5.06
CA GLY A 357 20.65 2.03 3.73
C GLY A 357 19.15 2.23 3.66
N LEU A 358 18.37 1.19 3.96
CA LEU A 358 16.90 1.24 3.93
C LEU A 358 16.35 2.36 4.82
N ALA A 359 16.92 2.55 6.01
CA ALA A 359 16.52 3.64 6.90
C ALA A 359 16.77 5.02 6.27
N ALA A 360 17.94 5.21 5.65
CA ALA A 360 18.26 6.45 4.95
C ALA A 360 17.31 6.68 3.76
N GLU A 361 17.06 5.65 2.94
CA GLU A 361 16.13 5.75 1.80
C GLU A 361 14.72 6.10 2.26
N ALA A 362 14.23 5.48 3.33
CA ALA A 362 12.92 5.79 3.89
C ALA A 362 12.84 7.23 4.42
N ASP A 363 13.91 7.73 5.05
CA ASP A 363 13.95 9.08 5.62
C ASP A 363 13.77 10.17 4.56
N TYR A 364 14.38 10.03 3.37
CA TYR A 364 14.25 11.04 2.31
C TYR A 364 13.19 10.71 1.24
N THR A 365 12.76 9.46 1.08
CA THR A 365 11.82 9.03 0.03
C THR A 365 10.36 9.04 0.49
N VAL A 366 10.07 8.58 1.72
CA VAL A 366 8.69 8.44 2.23
C VAL A 366 8.09 9.79 2.60
N TYR A 367 7.79 10.60 1.60
CA TYR A 367 7.27 11.95 1.75
C TYR A 367 6.51 12.36 0.47
N MET A 368 5.45 13.14 0.66
CA MET A 368 4.59 13.64 -0.41
C MET A 368 4.60 15.17 -0.37
N SER A 369 5.07 15.79 -1.45
CA SER A 369 5.08 17.24 -1.55
C SER A 369 3.72 17.79 -1.99
N THR A 370 3.31 18.90 -1.40
CA THR A 370 2.14 19.70 -1.82
C THR A 370 2.55 20.99 -2.52
N ASP A 371 3.81 21.09 -2.98
CA ASP A 371 4.32 22.27 -3.68
C ASP A 371 3.52 22.56 -4.97
N GLY A 372 2.97 23.77 -5.08
CA GLY A 372 2.16 24.20 -6.20
C GLY A 372 0.69 23.73 -6.18
N TYR A 373 0.22 23.17 -5.05
CA TYR A 373 -1.19 22.84 -4.85
C TYR A 373 -1.97 24.09 -4.44
N LYS A 374 -3.09 24.37 -5.11
CA LYS A 374 -3.98 25.51 -4.80
C LYS A 374 -4.53 25.42 -3.37
N GLY A 375 -4.56 26.55 -2.67
CA GLY A 375 -5.07 26.60 -1.28
C GLY A 375 -4.14 26.04 -0.21
N ILE A 376 -3.03 25.38 -0.59
CA ILE A 376 -2.00 24.95 0.34
C ILE A 376 -0.85 25.94 0.26
N ALA A 377 -0.65 26.73 1.32
CA ALA A 377 0.54 27.55 1.44
C ALA A 377 1.74 26.60 1.60
N GLY A 378 2.54 26.44 0.53
CA GLY A 378 3.80 25.72 0.63
C GLY A 378 4.70 26.37 1.69
N PRO A 379 5.61 25.61 2.32
CA PRO A 379 6.65 26.22 3.15
C PRO A 379 7.35 27.30 2.33
N SER A 380 7.58 28.47 2.91
CA SER A 380 8.19 29.57 2.17
C SER A 380 9.53 29.09 1.56
N LEU A 381 9.91 29.59 0.38
CA LEU A 381 11.17 29.19 -0.28
C LEU A 381 12.42 29.42 0.60
N LYS A 382 12.31 30.31 1.60
CA LYS A 382 13.33 30.56 2.64
C LYS A 382 13.30 29.55 3.81
N GLN A 383 12.19 28.85 4.00
CA GLN A 383 11.99 27.78 5.00
C GLN A 383 12.14 26.37 4.43
N MET A 384 12.05 26.19 3.11
CA MET A 384 12.39 24.92 2.45
C MET A 384 13.90 24.67 2.59
N ASN A 385 14.29 24.09 3.72
CA ASN A 385 15.53 23.36 3.80
C ASN A 385 15.48 22.23 2.75
N GLY A 386 16.63 21.80 2.21
CA GLY A 386 16.67 20.80 1.12
C GLY A 386 15.91 19.48 1.42
N TRP A 387 15.61 19.25 2.70
CA TRP A 387 14.80 18.16 3.26
C TRP A 387 13.34 18.12 2.79
N GLN A 388 12.73 19.26 2.48
CA GLN A 388 11.32 19.34 2.01
C GLN A 388 11.21 19.64 0.52
N SER A 389 12.29 19.44 -0.24
CA SER A 389 12.27 19.66 -1.68
C SER A 389 11.26 18.73 -2.37
N PRO A 390 10.43 19.23 -3.31
CA PRO A 390 9.56 18.37 -4.12
C PRO A 390 10.36 17.40 -4.99
N VAL A 391 11.62 17.74 -5.32
CA VAL A 391 12.53 16.88 -6.07
C VAL A 391 13.20 15.89 -5.12
N LEU A 392 12.93 14.60 -5.30
CA LEU A 392 13.52 13.50 -4.52
C LEU A 392 15.05 13.56 -4.48
N GLU A 393 15.68 13.76 -5.63
CA GLU A 393 17.14 13.77 -5.72
C GLU A 393 17.79 14.88 -4.90
N LYS A 394 17.13 16.04 -4.78
CA LYS A 394 17.61 17.10 -3.88
C LYS A 394 17.49 16.71 -2.41
N ARG A 395 16.46 15.96 -2.02
CA ARG A 395 16.34 15.41 -0.65
C ARG A 395 17.43 14.38 -0.38
N ARG A 396 17.67 13.46 -1.32
CA ARG A 396 18.77 12.49 -1.27
C ARG A 396 20.12 13.19 -1.07
N GLN A 397 20.44 14.17 -1.91
CA GLN A 397 21.69 14.92 -1.79
C GLN A 397 21.79 15.69 -0.47
N THR A 398 20.68 16.26 0.01
CA THR A 398 20.64 16.95 1.30
C THR A 398 20.93 15.99 2.46
N TYR A 399 20.38 14.77 2.41
CA TYR A 399 20.66 13.72 3.37
C TYR A 399 22.15 13.35 3.35
N VAL A 400 22.71 13.04 2.18
CA VAL A 400 24.13 12.66 2.04
C VAL A 400 25.06 13.75 2.55
N ASN A 401 24.83 15.00 2.15
CA ASN A 401 25.65 16.13 2.60
C ASN A 401 25.54 16.35 4.11
N SER A 402 24.32 16.25 4.66
CA SER A 402 24.13 16.43 6.09
C SER A 402 24.71 15.26 6.90
N TYR A 403 24.71 14.04 6.36
CA TYR A 403 25.32 12.89 7.00
C TYR A 403 26.84 13.09 7.16
N GLN A 404 27.52 13.50 6.09
CA GLN A 404 28.96 13.83 6.13
C GLN A 404 29.25 14.92 7.17
N TYR A 405 28.44 15.98 7.20
CA TYR A 405 28.57 17.04 8.21
C TYR A 405 28.47 16.50 9.65
N PHE A 406 27.51 15.63 9.94
CA PHE A 406 27.38 15.07 11.29
C PHE A 406 28.47 14.06 11.64
N GLN A 407 29.02 13.36 10.65
CA GLN A 407 30.21 12.54 10.86
C GLN A 407 31.39 13.38 11.35
N GLU A 408 31.65 14.51 10.68
CA GLU A 408 32.71 15.44 11.07
C GLU A 408 32.48 16.01 12.47
N ILE A 409 31.27 16.49 12.75
CA ILE A 409 30.92 17.05 14.07
C ILE A 409 31.06 16.01 15.18
N ASN A 410 30.57 14.78 14.96
CA ASN A 410 30.69 13.71 15.93
C ASN A 410 32.15 13.32 16.15
N SER A 411 32.96 13.20 15.09
CA SER A 411 34.39 12.92 15.21
C SER A 411 35.12 13.98 16.05
N ILE A 412 34.85 15.26 15.81
CA ILE A 412 35.43 16.37 16.59
C ILE A 412 34.97 16.30 18.04
N THR A 413 33.68 16.02 18.27
CA THR A 413 33.11 15.91 19.62
C THR A 413 33.74 14.76 20.40
N ASP A 414 33.88 13.60 19.77
CA ASP A 414 34.47 12.42 20.39
C ASP A 414 35.97 12.65 20.68
N GLU A 415 36.71 13.34 19.80
CA GLU A 415 38.10 13.78 20.04
C GLU A 415 38.21 14.77 21.22
N MET A 416 37.32 15.76 21.29
CA MET A 416 37.27 16.71 22.41
C MET A 416 36.97 16.00 23.74
N LEU A 417 36.02 15.06 23.76
CA LEU A 417 35.70 14.27 24.94
C LEU A 417 36.88 13.39 25.38
N ALA A 418 37.56 12.72 24.45
CA ALA A 418 38.76 11.94 24.74
C ALA A 418 39.86 12.81 25.37
N ASN A 419 40.07 14.02 24.85
CA ASN A 419 41.04 14.98 25.38
C ASN A 419 40.68 15.51 26.78
N LEU A 420 39.38 15.60 27.11
CA LEU A 420 38.90 16.00 28.44
C LEU A 420 38.96 14.85 29.46
N SER A 421 38.70 13.61 29.03
CA SER A 421 38.81 12.40 29.87
C SER A 421 40.26 11.96 30.11
N GLY A 422 41.22 12.44 29.30
CA GLY A 422 42.66 12.15 29.42
C GLY A 422 43.39 12.82 30.60
N LYS A 423 42.67 13.43 31.56
CA LYS A 423 43.23 13.98 32.79
C LYS A 423 42.39 13.58 33.99
N ASP A 424 42.60 12.38 34.54
CA ASP A 424 42.57 12.12 35.98
C ASP A 424 43.14 10.74 36.34
N THR A 425 44.26 10.77 37.06
CA THR A 425 44.85 9.76 37.96
C THR A 425 45.00 8.31 37.47
N GLU A 426 46.24 7.98 37.13
CA GLU A 426 46.80 6.62 37.11
C GLU A 426 46.45 5.86 38.41
N SER A 427 45.50 4.92 38.31
CA SER A 427 45.41 3.78 39.23
C SER A 427 45.91 2.55 38.47
N PRO A 428 47.03 1.92 38.88
CA PRO A 428 47.69 0.88 38.10
C PRO A 428 46.99 -0.50 38.11
N ASP A 429 45.82 -0.64 38.75
CA ASP A 429 45.19 -1.95 38.99
C ASP A 429 43.79 -2.12 38.37
N ALA A 430 43.35 -1.16 37.55
CA ALA A 430 42.14 -1.31 36.74
C ALA A 430 42.55 -1.54 35.29
N SER A 431 42.56 -2.79 34.83
CA SER A 431 42.64 -3.07 33.40
C SER A 431 41.52 -2.30 32.70
N PRO A 432 41.81 -1.33 31.81
CA PRO A 432 40.75 -0.60 31.11
C PRO A 432 39.96 -1.65 30.32
N LYS A 433 38.64 -1.71 30.53
CA LYS A 433 37.75 -2.49 29.66
C LYS A 433 38.02 -1.98 28.24
N LYS A 434 38.66 -2.79 27.40
CA LYS A 434 38.83 -2.46 25.98
C LYS A 434 37.43 -2.29 25.40
N GLU A 435 37.07 -1.05 25.10
CA GLU A 435 35.83 -0.69 24.46
C GLU A 435 35.80 -1.36 23.08
N ASN A 436 34.64 -1.85 22.64
CA ASN A 436 34.51 -2.51 21.34
C ASN A 436 34.44 -1.42 20.26
N ASP A 437 35.55 -1.13 19.60
CA ASP A 437 35.67 -0.09 18.57
C ASP A 437 34.71 -0.28 17.39
N LEU A 438 34.35 -1.52 17.05
CA LEU A 438 33.33 -1.82 16.04
C LEU A 438 31.94 -1.39 16.52
N LEU A 439 31.57 -1.75 17.75
CA LEU A 439 30.29 -1.35 18.35
C LEU A 439 30.18 0.17 18.44
N LYS A 440 31.27 0.85 18.84
CA LYS A 440 31.34 2.32 18.88
C LYS A 440 31.11 2.96 17.51
N ALA A 441 31.70 2.40 16.45
CA ALA A 441 31.46 2.87 15.09
C ALA A 441 30.00 2.70 14.66
N ILE A 442 29.37 1.56 15.00
CA ILE A 442 27.96 1.29 14.73
C ILE A 442 27.05 2.26 15.50
N GLU A 443 27.28 2.44 16.80
CA GLU A 443 26.53 3.39 17.64
C GLU A 443 26.67 4.84 17.14
N GLY A 444 27.86 5.22 16.70
CA GLY A 444 28.13 6.51 16.05
C GLY A 444 27.29 6.71 14.78
N GLN A 445 27.21 5.69 13.92
CA GLN A 445 26.34 5.72 12.73
C GLN A 445 24.86 5.85 13.10
N LEU A 446 24.38 5.07 14.06
CA LEU A 446 22.97 5.12 14.49
C LEU A 446 22.60 6.49 15.07
N ARG A 447 23.49 7.09 15.86
CA ARG A 447 23.34 8.46 16.38
C ARG A 447 23.17 9.48 15.25
N ILE A 448 23.99 9.37 14.20
CA ILE A 448 23.90 10.25 13.03
C ILE A 448 22.56 10.05 12.30
N GLN A 449 22.15 8.80 12.05
CA GLN A 449 20.88 8.52 11.38
C GLN A 449 19.68 9.06 12.17
N GLN A 450 19.69 8.93 13.49
CA GLN A 450 18.64 9.50 14.34
C GLN A 450 18.60 11.04 14.22
N GLN A 451 19.76 11.70 14.22
CA GLN A 451 19.86 13.15 14.02
C GLN A 451 19.38 13.58 12.61
N GLN A 452 19.70 12.80 11.57
CA GLN A 452 19.19 13.01 10.21
C GLN A 452 17.66 12.94 10.18
N ARG A 453 17.09 11.88 10.75
CA ARG A 453 15.65 11.64 10.78
C ARG A 453 14.88 12.78 11.44
N LEU A 454 15.37 13.28 12.57
CA LEU A 454 14.77 14.43 13.27
C LEU A 454 14.75 15.69 12.38
N ARG A 455 15.81 15.92 11.58
CA ARG A 455 15.84 17.04 10.62
C ARG A 455 14.93 16.82 9.42
N ALA A 456 14.85 15.60 8.90
CA ALA A 456 14.02 15.26 7.75
C ALA A 456 12.53 15.39 8.07
N ARG A 457 12.12 15.01 9.28
CA ARG A 457 10.70 14.91 9.66
C ARG A 457 10.14 16.12 10.37
N LEU A 458 10.97 16.99 10.97
CA LEU A 458 10.58 18.17 11.75
C LEU A 458 9.63 17.92 12.94
N ASP A 459 9.17 16.68 13.15
CA ASP A 459 8.33 16.29 14.28
C ASP A 459 9.16 15.73 15.42
N SER A 460 9.05 16.39 16.58
CA SER A 460 9.55 15.90 17.86
C SER A 460 8.51 14.95 18.45
N GLU A 461 8.74 13.65 18.26
CA GLU A 461 7.94 12.51 18.73
C GLU A 461 6.51 12.40 18.15
N PRO A 462 6.12 11.22 17.61
CA PRO A 462 4.76 11.00 17.16
C PRO A 462 3.82 10.99 18.38
N GLY A 463 2.94 11.99 18.46
CA GLY A 463 1.83 11.97 19.42
C GLY A 463 0.91 10.76 19.23
N PRO A 464 -0.09 10.57 20.11
CA PRO A 464 -1.06 9.47 20.00
C PRO A 464 -1.68 9.46 18.60
N ARG A 465 -1.57 8.33 17.91
CA ARG A 465 -2.06 8.19 16.54
C ARG A 465 -3.58 8.02 16.58
N ALA A 466 -4.26 8.70 15.65
CA ALA A 466 -5.63 8.32 15.35
C ALA A 466 -5.65 6.86 14.86
N PRO A 467 -6.70 6.08 15.11
CA PRO A 467 -6.90 4.78 14.45
C PRO A 467 -6.90 4.92 12.92
N PRO A 468 -6.66 3.84 12.16
CA PRO A 468 -6.94 3.81 10.73
C PRO A 468 -8.36 4.35 10.44
N VAL A 469 -8.54 4.99 9.28
CA VAL A 469 -9.78 5.70 8.94
C VAL A 469 -11.00 4.77 9.06
N TRP A 470 -10.91 3.56 8.52
CA TRP A 470 -12.00 2.59 8.60
C TRP A 470 -12.38 2.16 10.01
N ILE A 471 -11.39 2.03 10.92
CA ILE A 471 -11.65 1.74 12.34
C ILE A 471 -12.38 2.91 12.96
N SER A 472 -11.90 4.13 12.69
CA SER A 472 -12.54 5.35 13.19
C SER A 472 -13.97 5.49 12.66
N ASP A 473 -14.23 5.15 11.40
CA ASP A 473 -15.55 5.24 10.78
C ASP A 473 -16.52 4.19 11.28
N VAL A 474 -16.08 2.94 11.43
CA VAL A 474 -16.87 1.88 12.08
C VAL A 474 -17.23 2.33 13.49
N THR A 475 -16.24 2.76 14.28
CA THR A 475 -16.44 3.27 15.65
C THR A 475 -17.39 4.46 15.69
N ALA A 476 -17.28 5.42 14.77
CA ALA A 476 -18.18 6.58 14.71
C ALA A 476 -19.62 6.16 14.41
N ARG A 477 -19.83 5.24 13.45
CA ARG A 477 -21.16 4.70 13.15
C ARG A 477 -21.79 4.03 14.35
N ILE A 478 -21.01 3.26 15.11
CA ILE A 478 -21.46 2.61 16.35
C ILE A 478 -21.94 3.64 17.37
N HIS A 479 -21.17 4.71 17.60
CA HIS A 479 -21.55 5.77 18.54
C HIS A 479 -22.86 6.45 18.13
N VAL A 480 -23.00 6.83 16.85
CA VAL A 480 -24.24 7.43 16.33
C VAL A 480 -25.46 6.53 16.55
N MET A 481 -25.31 5.22 16.38
CA MET A 481 -26.39 4.27 16.62
C MET A 481 -26.76 4.16 18.09
N LYS A 482 -25.77 4.08 18.99
CA LYS A 482 -25.97 4.08 20.45
C LYS A 482 -26.73 5.32 20.91
N ASP A 483 -26.32 6.49 20.42
CA ASP A 483 -26.91 7.78 20.79
C ASP A 483 -28.35 7.95 20.25
N SER A 484 -28.70 7.24 19.17
CA SER A 484 -30.04 7.26 18.57
C SER A 484 -31.10 6.46 19.33
N GLY A 485 -30.74 5.75 20.41
CA GLY A 485 -31.66 4.94 21.22
C GLY A 485 -32.22 3.71 20.50
N LYS A 486 -31.71 3.39 19.29
CA LYS A 486 -32.03 2.17 18.56
C LYS A 486 -31.34 0.97 19.22
N PRO A 487 -31.96 -0.22 19.23
CA PRO A 487 -31.31 -1.41 19.78
C PRO A 487 -29.95 -1.62 19.09
N PRO A 488 -28.89 -1.97 19.85
CA PRO A 488 -27.56 -2.20 19.32
C PRO A 488 -27.56 -3.53 18.57
N THR A 489 -28.03 -3.52 17.32
CA THR A 489 -27.94 -4.66 16.42
C THR A 489 -27.49 -4.15 15.08
N THR A 490 -26.18 -4.16 14.90
CA THR A 490 -25.52 -4.13 13.60
C THR A 490 -24.17 -4.75 13.82
N ASP A 491 -24.18 -6.07 13.80
CA ASP A 491 -22.96 -6.85 13.62
C ASP A 491 -22.46 -6.54 12.21
N PHE A 492 -21.23 -6.07 12.07
CA PHE A 492 -20.61 -5.87 10.77
C PHE A 492 -19.94 -7.18 10.34
N GLY A 493 -19.93 -7.49 9.05
CA GLY A 493 -19.08 -8.56 8.57
C GLY A 493 -19.60 -9.30 7.36
N PHE A 494 -19.46 -10.62 7.34
CA PHE A 494 -19.73 -11.43 6.15
C PHE A 494 -20.81 -12.47 6.42
N ALA A 495 -21.59 -12.79 5.39
CA ALA A 495 -22.29 -14.05 5.32
C ALA A 495 -21.30 -15.17 5.03
N ILE A 496 -21.39 -16.29 5.74
CA ILE A 496 -20.59 -17.49 5.51
C ILE A 496 -21.49 -18.70 5.31
N TYR A 497 -21.19 -19.52 4.30
CA TYR A 497 -21.92 -20.74 3.99
C TYR A 497 -21.09 -21.97 4.32
N ARG A 498 -21.64 -22.87 5.14
CA ARG A 498 -21.13 -24.25 5.29
C ARG A 498 -21.60 -25.06 4.08
N LEU A 499 -20.71 -25.33 3.13
CA LEU A 499 -21.01 -26.15 1.96
C LEU A 499 -20.27 -27.48 1.94
N SER A 500 -19.34 -27.72 2.87
CA SER A 500 -18.74 -29.04 3.08
C SER A 500 -19.35 -29.74 4.30
N TYR A 501 -19.86 -30.95 4.10
CA TYR A 501 -20.60 -31.66 5.14
C TYR A 501 -19.84 -32.86 5.71
N GLY A 502 -18.94 -33.48 4.95
CA GLY A 502 -18.10 -34.60 5.41
C GLY A 502 -18.83 -35.95 5.47
N GLN A 503 -18.10 -37.00 5.83
CA GLN A 503 -18.60 -38.40 5.77
C GLN A 503 -19.39 -38.83 7.01
N ASN A 504 -19.05 -38.31 8.20
CA ASN A 504 -19.79 -38.55 9.44
C ASN A 504 -20.16 -37.19 10.03
N ASP A 505 -21.46 -36.93 10.17
CA ASP A 505 -21.99 -35.67 10.67
C ASP A 505 -22.15 -35.77 12.19
N ASP A 506 -21.02 -35.81 12.89
CA ASP A 506 -21.02 -35.61 14.33
C ASP A 506 -21.13 -34.10 14.59
N ASP A 507 -22.21 -33.67 15.26
CA ASP A 507 -22.40 -32.28 15.69
C ASP A 507 -21.15 -31.75 16.43
N GLY A 508 -20.42 -32.63 17.12
CA GLY A 508 -19.16 -32.31 17.78
C GLY A 508 -18.04 -31.89 16.82
N GLU A 509 -17.88 -32.57 15.68
CA GLU A 509 -16.86 -32.22 14.67
C GLU A 509 -17.14 -30.85 14.05
N TRP A 510 -18.42 -30.58 13.75
CA TRP A 510 -18.83 -29.29 13.20
C TRP A 510 -18.60 -28.14 14.20
N ILE A 511 -19.00 -28.32 15.45
CA ILE A 511 -18.79 -27.31 16.50
C ILE A 511 -17.30 -27.01 16.66
N ALA A 512 -16.44 -28.05 16.72
CA ALA A 512 -15.00 -27.88 16.85
C ALA A 512 -14.38 -27.16 15.64
N LEU A 513 -14.81 -27.49 14.41
CA LEU A 513 -14.34 -26.82 13.20
C LEU A 513 -14.76 -25.35 13.17
N LYS A 514 -16.03 -25.07 13.51
CA LYS A 514 -16.55 -23.70 13.61
C LYS A 514 -15.77 -22.89 14.64
N GLU A 515 -15.51 -23.44 15.82
CA GLU A 515 -14.69 -22.81 16.86
C GLU A 515 -13.26 -22.53 16.38
N ALA A 516 -12.64 -23.45 15.64
CA ALA A 516 -11.32 -23.25 15.05
C ALA A 516 -11.30 -22.10 14.03
N ILE A 517 -12.30 -22.04 13.15
CA ILE A 517 -12.46 -20.94 12.18
C ILE A 517 -12.66 -19.60 12.89
N GLU A 518 -13.55 -19.54 13.89
CA GLU A 518 -13.81 -18.30 14.64
C GLU A 518 -12.59 -17.85 15.44
N LYS A 519 -11.80 -18.79 15.98
CA LYS A 519 -10.52 -18.50 16.63
C LYS A 519 -9.49 -17.92 15.65
N ASP A 520 -9.35 -18.50 14.45
CA ASP A 520 -8.44 -17.97 13.42
C ASP A 520 -8.88 -16.59 12.95
N LEU A 521 -10.18 -16.38 12.77
CA LEU A 521 -10.73 -15.06 12.45
C LEU A 521 -10.44 -14.05 13.54
N ALA A 522 -10.44 -14.46 14.81
CA ALA A 522 -10.14 -13.57 15.94
C ALA A 522 -8.65 -13.21 16.07
N SER A 523 -7.74 -13.90 15.36
CA SER A 523 -6.27 -13.76 15.48
C SER A 523 -5.66 -12.51 14.84
N TRP A 524 -6.47 -11.48 14.55
CA TRP A 524 -6.03 -10.26 13.88
C TRP A 524 -5.93 -9.06 14.85
N GLY A 525 -5.42 -7.93 14.36
CA GLY A 525 -5.47 -6.66 15.07
C GLY A 525 -4.22 -6.31 15.88
N ASP A 526 -3.28 -7.24 16.06
CA ASP A 526 -2.01 -6.97 16.71
C ASP A 526 -1.32 -5.74 16.07
N GLY A 527 -0.99 -4.75 16.90
CA GLY A 527 -0.33 -3.52 16.45
C GLY A 527 -1.23 -2.51 15.72
N ILE A 528 -2.57 -2.70 15.72
CA ILE A 528 -3.52 -1.79 15.09
C ILE A 528 -4.28 -0.97 16.14
N ASP A 529 -4.05 0.35 16.11
CA ASP A 529 -4.71 1.30 17.02
C ASP A 529 -6.24 1.26 16.88
N GLY A 530 -6.96 1.17 18.00
CA GLY A 530 -8.44 1.20 18.07
C GLY A 530 -9.14 -0.11 17.68
N VAL A 531 -8.40 -1.19 17.41
CA VAL A 531 -8.97 -2.45 16.92
C VAL A 531 -9.86 -3.15 17.95
N GLU A 532 -9.52 -3.04 19.23
CA GLU A 532 -10.24 -3.71 20.32
C GLU A 532 -11.68 -3.19 20.49
N ASP A 533 -11.93 -1.95 20.06
CA ASP A 533 -13.27 -1.35 20.10
C ASP A 533 -14.22 -1.95 19.04
N ILE A 534 -13.66 -2.50 17.96
CA ILE A 534 -14.44 -2.99 16.81
C ILE A 534 -14.46 -4.51 16.69
N LYS A 535 -13.45 -5.23 17.22
CA LYS A 535 -13.39 -6.70 17.19
C LYS A 535 -14.67 -7.39 17.63
N PRO A 536 -15.33 -7.01 18.76
CA PRO A 536 -16.55 -7.68 19.22
C PRO A 536 -17.75 -7.53 18.28
N LEU A 537 -17.65 -6.62 17.32
CA LEU A 537 -18.72 -6.22 16.41
C LEU A 537 -18.53 -6.79 15.01
N LEU A 538 -17.33 -7.28 14.70
CA LEU A 538 -17.09 -8.02 13.46
C LEU A 538 -17.55 -9.47 13.67
N LYS A 539 -18.59 -9.88 12.96
CA LYS A 539 -19.16 -11.23 13.08
C LYS A 539 -19.42 -11.87 11.72
N LEU A 540 -19.49 -13.20 11.77
CA LEU A 540 -19.98 -14.00 10.67
C LEU A 540 -21.46 -14.33 10.87
N THR A 541 -22.24 -14.17 9.82
CA THR A 541 -23.60 -14.69 9.75
C THR A 541 -23.54 -16.07 9.07
N TRP A 542 -23.66 -17.12 9.87
CA TRP A 542 -23.57 -18.49 9.41
C TRP A 542 -24.85 -18.99 8.76
N PHE A 543 -24.70 -19.63 7.61
CA PHE A 543 -25.76 -20.36 6.91
C PHE A 543 -25.32 -21.81 6.70
N ASP A 544 -26.12 -22.75 7.17
CA ASP A 544 -25.89 -24.17 6.87
C ASP A 544 -26.49 -24.51 5.50
N GLY A 545 -25.62 -24.81 4.52
CA GLY A 545 -26.04 -25.15 3.17
C GLY A 545 -26.99 -26.34 3.14
N ARG A 546 -26.85 -27.30 4.06
CA ARG A 546 -27.69 -28.49 4.11
C ARG A 546 -29.11 -28.14 4.55
N GLU A 547 -29.26 -27.30 5.56
CA GLU A 547 -30.58 -26.82 6.02
C GLU A 547 -31.28 -26.01 4.92
N LEU A 548 -30.50 -25.34 4.08
CA LEU A 548 -30.97 -24.60 2.91
C LEU A 548 -31.23 -25.49 1.68
N GLY A 549 -30.96 -26.79 1.75
CA GLY A 549 -31.14 -27.74 0.64
C GLY A 549 -30.10 -27.60 -0.49
N LEU A 550 -28.94 -27.03 -0.20
CA LEU A 550 -27.82 -26.89 -1.13
C LEU A 550 -26.98 -28.17 -1.16
N ALA A 551 -26.53 -28.55 -2.36
CA ALA A 551 -25.60 -29.67 -2.51
C ALA A 551 -24.22 -29.31 -1.94
N GLU A 552 -23.38 -30.32 -1.68
CA GLU A 552 -21.99 -30.10 -1.26
C GLU A 552 -21.24 -29.31 -2.33
N ASP A 553 -20.50 -28.29 -1.90
CA ASP A 553 -19.79 -27.32 -2.76
C ASP A 553 -20.66 -26.57 -3.80
N ASP A 554 -21.98 -26.46 -3.60
CA ASP A 554 -22.89 -25.69 -4.48
C ASP A 554 -22.76 -24.17 -4.29
N ILE A 555 -21.65 -23.61 -4.79
CA ILE A 555 -21.32 -22.18 -4.72
C ILE A 555 -22.42 -21.35 -5.42
N ASP A 556 -22.92 -21.79 -6.58
CA ASP A 556 -23.98 -21.07 -7.28
C ASP A 556 -25.29 -21.07 -6.49
N GLY A 557 -25.59 -22.16 -5.78
CA GLY A 557 -26.69 -22.23 -4.81
C GLY A 557 -26.56 -21.20 -3.71
N ALA A 558 -25.38 -21.07 -3.12
CA ALA A 558 -25.09 -20.05 -2.11
C ALA A 558 -25.23 -18.63 -2.67
N LYS A 559 -24.73 -18.35 -3.89
CA LYS A 559 -24.90 -17.03 -4.56
C LYS A 559 -26.37 -16.68 -4.77
N ARG A 560 -27.18 -17.65 -5.23
CA ARG A 560 -28.63 -17.48 -5.40
C ARG A 560 -29.34 -17.20 -4.07
N HIS A 561 -29.03 -17.98 -3.03
CA HIS A 561 -29.59 -17.78 -1.70
C HIS A 561 -29.21 -16.39 -1.14
N PHE A 562 -27.93 -16.02 -1.23
CA PHE A 562 -27.45 -14.72 -0.75
C PHE A 562 -28.12 -13.56 -1.49
N THR A 563 -28.34 -13.66 -2.80
CA THR A 563 -29.05 -12.65 -3.59
C THR A 563 -30.48 -12.42 -3.06
N ASN A 564 -31.17 -13.49 -2.64
CA ASN A 564 -32.49 -13.39 -2.03
C ASN A 564 -32.41 -12.82 -0.60
N PHE A 565 -31.47 -13.32 0.20
CA PHE A 565 -31.22 -12.83 1.56
C PHE A 565 -30.90 -11.33 1.56
N ARG A 566 -30.11 -10.83 0.61
CA ARG A 566 -29.78 -9.41 0.47
C ARG A 566 -31.02 -8.52 0.37
N ASN A 567 -32.11 -8.99 -0.25
CA ASN A 567 -33.35 -8.22 -0.35
C ASN A 567 -34.07 -8.07 1.00
N THR A 568 -33.70 -8.87 2.00
CA THR A 568 -34.17 -8.74 3.39
C THR A 568 -33.30 -7.82 4.22
N LEU A 569 -32.09 -7.51 3.76
CA LEU A 569 -31.17 -6.61 4.44
C LEU A 569 -31.59 -5.16 4.26
N THR A 570 -31.54 -4.44 5.37
CA THR A 570 -31.57 -3.00 5.45
C THR A 570 -30.15 -2.45 5.36
N PRO A 571 -29.98 -1.16 5.00
CA PRO A 571 -28.66 -0.51 5.05
C PRO A 571 -28.00 -0.51 6.42
N LEU A 572 -28.76 -0.82 7.48
CA LEU A 572 -28.22 -0.90 8.83
C LEU A 572 -27.46 -2.22 9.03
N ASP A 573 -27.96 -3.36 8.54
CA ASP A 573 -27.53 -4.71 8.94
C ASP A 573 -26.03 -5.06 8.83
N GLY A 574 -25.18 -4.21 8.25
CA GLY A 574 -23.72 -4.29 8.41
C GLY A 574 -23.03 -5.44 7.67
N ILE A 575 -23.79 -6.31 7.02
CA ILE A 575 -23.30 -7.42 6.21
C ILE A 575 -22.79 -6.89 4.87
N ASP A 576 -21.55 -7.24 4.52
CA ASP A 576 -20.94 -6.95 3.24
C ASP A 576 -21.75 -7.62 2.12
N GLN A 577 -22.09 -6.81 1.11
CA GLN A 577 -22.93 -7.26 -0.01
C GLN A 577 -22.12 -7.65 -1.24
N SER A 578 -20.81 -7.41 -1.22
CA SER A 578 -19.89 -7.63 -2.34
C SER A 578 -19.15 -8.96 -2.27
N THR A 579 -19.10 -9.57 -1.10
CA THR A 579 -18.38 -10.82 -0.85
C THR A 579 -19.15 -11.70 0.11
N ILE A 580 -19.22 -12.99 -0.20
CA ILE A 580 -19.61 -14.03 0.75
C ILE A 580 -18.42 -14.95 1.01
N LEU A 581 -18.38 -15.54 2.20
CA LEU A 581 -17.41 -16.57 2.54
C LEU A 581 -18.05 -17.95 2.38
N VAL A 582 -17.25 -18.92 1.98
CA VAL A 582 -17.69 -20.31 1.79
C VAL A 582 -16.67 -21.23 2.44
N LEU A 583 -17.17 -22.14 3.27
CA LEU A 583 -16.45 -23.31 3.74
C LEU A 583 -16.73 -24.45 2.76
N ASP A 584 -15.91 -24.53 1.71
CA ASP A 584 -15.92 -25.60 0.71
C ASP A 584 -15.09 -26.81 1.17
N SER A 585 -15.08 -27.89 0.40
CA SER A 585 -14.31 -29.09 0.71
C SER A 585 -12.80 -28.83 0.83
N ALA A 586 -12.27 -27.88 0.06
CA ALA A 586 -10.85 -27.52 0.11
C ALA A 586 -10.51 -26.79 1.41
N SER A 587 -11.34 -25.84 1.83
CA SER A 587 -11.24 -25.14 3.12
C SER A 587 -11.38 -26.11 4.28
N ARG A 588 -12.33 -27.04 4.24
CA ARG A 588 -12.41 -28.09 5.28
C ARG A 588 -11.11 -28.90 5.33
N THR A 589 -10.55 -29.25 4.17
CA THR A 589 -9.29 -29.98 4.08
C THR A 589 -8.11 -29.18 4.64
N SER A 590 -8.08 -27.85 4.44
CA SER A 590 -7.02 -27.00 5.03
C SER A 590 -7.04 -27.05 6.56
N TYR A 591 -8.22 -27.02 7.16
CA TYR A 591 -8.40 -27.12 8.62
C TYR A 591 -8.13 -28.52 9.21
N ALA A 592 -8.05 -29.55 8.36
CA ALA A 592 -7.64 -30.88 8.78
C ALA A 592 -6.11 -31.05 8.83
N LYS A 593 -5.35 -30.14 8.20
CA LYS A 593 -3.89 -30.12 8.29
C LYS A 593 -3.50 -29.54 9.66
N PRO A 594 -2.45 -30.05 10.33
CA PRO A 594 -1.95 -29.42 11.53
C PRO A 594 -1.45 -28.02 11.19
N THR A 595 -1.78 -27.04 12.02
CA THR A 595 -1.18 -25.71 11.93
C THR A 595 0.33 -25.86 12.11
N THR A 596 1.10 -25.55 11.08
CA THR A 596 2.55 -25.54 11.18
C THR A 596 2.98 -24.20 11.76
N ASP A 597 3.76 -24.21 12.85
CA ASP A 597 4.46 -23.02 13.37
C ASP A 597 5.57 -22.51 12.41
N ASP A 598 5.72 -23.18 11.26
CA ASP A 598 6.76 -22.92 10.28
C ASP A 598 6.30 -21.95 9.19
N THR A 599 7.29 -21.26 8.63
CA THR A 599 7.27 -20.17 7.65
C THR A 599 6.65 -20.51 6.29
N ASP A 600 5.89 -21.59 6.21
CA ASP A 600 5.31 -22.09 4.97
C ASP A 600 3.94 -21.45 4.75
N ASP A 601 3.95 -20.33 4.03
CA ASP A 601 2.75 -19.63 3.55
C ASP A 601 1.79 -20.55 2.75
N THR A 602 2.19 -21.79 2.41
CA THR A 602 1.40 -22.75 1.62
C THR A 602 0.59 -23.77 2.42
N ALA A 603 0.77 -23.86 3.74
CA ALA A 603 0.12 -24.87 4.59
C ALA A 603 -0.96 -24.32 5.54
N ASP A 604 -1.31 -23.04 5.41
CA ASP A 604 -2.24 -22.37 6.32
C ASP A 604 -3.72 -22.63 6.03
N HIS A 605 -4.57 -22.33 7.02
CA HIS A 605 -6.01 -22.41 6.92
C HIS A 605 -6.61 -21.28 6.07
N PHE A 606 -7.55 -21.61 5.18
CA PHE A 606 -8.19 -20.64 4.30
C PHE A 606 -9.70 -20.87 4.14
N LEU A 607 -10.38 -19.81 3.73
CA LEU A 607 -11.78 -19.82 3.29
C LEU A 607 -11.86 -19.43 1.81
N LEU A 608 -12.94 -19.82 1.13
CA LEU A 608 -13.23 -19.33 -0.22
C LEU A 608 -14.03 -18.03 -0.13
N ALA A 609 -13.46 -16.92 -0.62
CA ALA A 609 -14.18 -15.67 -0.80
C ALA A 609 -14.78 -15.63 -2.21
N VAL A 610 -16.08 -15.35 -2.30
CA VAL A 610 -16.86 -15.41 -3.54
C VAL A 610 -17.52 -14.06 -3.79
N ASP A 611 -17.41 -13.55 -5.01
CA ASP A 611 -18.22 -12.45 -5.50
C ASP A 611 -19.61 -12.99 -5.89
N PRO A 612 -20.66 -12.66 -5.13
CA PRO A 612 -22.00 -13.17 -5.40
C PRO A 612 -22.60 -12.58 -6.69
N HIS A 613 -22.07 -11.48 -7.23
CA HIS A 613 -22.54 -10.81 -8.43
C HIS A 613 -21.75 -11.13 -9.69
N TYR A 614 -20.63 -11.87 -9.57
CA TYR A 614 -19.84 -12.26 -10.73
C TYR A 614 -20.66 -13.12 -11.69
N ASP A 615 -20.72 -12.72 -12.96
CA ASP A 615 -21.31 -13.48 -14.05
C ASP A 615 -20.20 -13.95 -15.00
N PRO A 616 -19.96 -15.26 -15.16
CA PRO A 616 -18.92 -15.78 -16.04
C PRO A 616 -19.14 -15.41 -17.52
N ASP A 617 -20.38 -15.15 -17.95
CA ASP A 617 -20.68 -14.76 -19.33
C ASP A 617 -20.33 -13.28 -19.59
N GLU A 618 -20.41 -12.43 -18.57
CA GLU A 618 -20.01 -11.01 -18.65
C GLU A 618 -18.50 -10.83 -18.40
N GLY A 619 -17.93 -11.63 -17.49
CA GLY A 619 -16.55 -11.50 -17.02
C GLY A 619 -16.32 -10.25 -16.16
N ILE A 620 -15.04 -9.88 -15.98
CA ILE A 620 -14.65 -8.63 -15.31
C ILE A 620 -14.37 -7.52 -16.34
N GLU A 621 -14.40 -6.26 -15.88
CA GLU A 621 -14.20 -5.08 -16.74
C GLU A 621 -12.79 -5.05 -17.36
N ARG A 622 -11.78 -5.54 -16.62
CA ARG A 622 -10.36 -5.50 -17.01
C ARG A 622 -9.69 -6.86 -16.81
N PRO A 623 -10.01 -7.86 -17.65
CA PRO A 623 -9.42 -9.20 -17.55
C PRO A 623 -7.89 -9.21 -17.69
N GLU A 624 -7.32 -8.21 -18.38
CA GLU A 624 -5.88 -8.01 -18.50
C GLU A 624 -5.20 -7.58 -17.18
N GLU A 625 -5.93 -6.95 -16.26
CA GLU A 625 -5.41 -6.52 -14.94
C GLU A 625 -5.59 -7.58 -13.84
N SER A 626 -6.41 -8.60 -14.11
CA SER A 626 -6.74 -9.71 -13.22
C SER A 626 -6.94 -11.02 -13.97
N PRO A 627 -5.89 -11.49 -14.68
CA PRO A 627 -5.98 -12.64 -15.58
C PRO A 627 -6.39 -13.92 -14.85
N GLY A 628 -7.37 -14.64 -15.41
CA GLY A 628 -7.85 -15.92 -14.87
C GLY A 628 -8.77 -15.80 -13.66
N TYR A 629 -9.19 -14.60 -13.25
CA TYR A 629 -10.17 -14.44 -12.18
C TYR A 629 -11.53 -15.02 -12.58
N ALA A 630 -12.12 -15.83 -11.70
CA ALA A 630 -13.35 -16.58 -11.97
C ALA A 630 -14.47 -16.29 -10.93
N GLY A 631 -14.49 -15.08 -10.36
CA GLY A 631 -15.52 -14.69 -9.39
C GLY A 631 -15.30 -15.21 -7.96
N SER A 632 -14.17 -15.86 -7.69
CA SER A 632 -13.81 -16.30 -6.35
C SER A 632 -12.30 -16.42 -6.18
N MET A 633 -11.85 -16.38 -4.93
CA MET A 633 -10.45 -16.48 -4.54
C MET A 633 -10.35 -17.06 -3.14
N ARG A 634 -9.41 -17.96 -2.88
CA ARG A 634 -9.14 -18.43 -1.52
C ARG A 634 -8.39 -17.36 -0.74
N ILE A 635 -8.67 -17.23 0.54
CA ILE A 635 -8.02 -16.24 1.41
C ILE A 635 -7.69 -16.88 2.75
N LEU A 636 -6.50 -16.60 3.28
CA LEU A 636 -6.16 -16.99 4.65
C LEU A 636 -7.20 -16.45 5.64
N THR A 637 -7.73 -17.31 6.49
CA THR A 637 -8.84 -16.96 7.38
C THR A 637 -8.51 -15.74 8.25
N ARG A 638 -7.28 -15.64 8.75
CA ARG A 638 -6.79 -14.49 9.56
C ARG A 638 -6.77 -13.14 8.84
N LEU A 639 -6.79 -13.13 7.51
CA LEU A 639 -6.77 -11.90 6.69
C LEU A 639 -8.18 -11.38 6.37
N VAL A 640 -9.23 -12.11 6.72
CA VAL A 640 -10.62 -11.73 6.42
C VAL A 640 -10.97 -10.36 7.02
N TRP A 641 -10.59 -10.08 8.27
CA TRP A 641 -10.90 -8.79 8.90
C TRP A 641 -9.84 -7.72 8.65
N SER A 642 -8.57 -8.08 8.84
CA SER A 642 -7.45 -7.14 8.75
C SER A 642 -7.20 -6.64 7.32
N GLU A 643 -7.58 -7.43 6.31
CA GLU A 643 -7.38 -7.07 4.91
C GLU A 643 -8.67 -7.06 4.12
N LEU A 644 -9.36 -8.20 3.94
CA LEU A 644 -10.52 -8.26 3.03
C LEU A 644 -11.58 -7.25 3.45
N PHE A 645 -12.04 -7.29 4.70
CA PHE A 645 -13.00 -6.32 5.22
C PHE A 645 -12.45 -4.90 5.21
N ALA A 646 -11.22 -4.67 5.69
CA ALA A 646 -10.64 -3.33 5.72
C ALA A 646 -10.55 -2.70 4.31
N LEU A 647 -10.23 -3.49 3.29
CA LEU A 647 -10.07 -3.04 1.91
C LEU A 647 -11.41 -2.88 1.20
N THR A 648 -12.35 -3.81 1.36
CA THR A 648 -13.69 -3.70 0.75
C THR A 648 -14.53 -2.63 1.42
N TYR A 649 -14.42 -2.47 2.75
CA TYR A 649 -15.12 -1.42 3.51
C TYR A 649 -14.70 -0.02 3.06
N ASN A 650 -13.40 0.21 2.90
CA ASN A 650 -12.85 1.45 2.32
C ASN A 650 -13.03 1.53 0.80
N GLN A 651 -13.59 0.49 0.18
CA GLN A 651 -13.82 0.37 -1.26
C GLN A 651 -12.55 0.49 -2.10
N VAL A 652 -11.41 0.08 -1.54
CA VAL A 652 -10.07 0.28 -2.10
C VAL A 652 -9.73 -0.81 -3.09
N MET A 653 -10.01 -2.07 -2.72
CA MET A 653 -9.78 -3.23 -3.56
C MET A 653 -10.92 -4.23 -3.39
N TRP A 654 -11.30 -4.87 -4.50
CA TRP A 654 -12.25 -5.99 -4.54
C TRP A 654 -11.52 -7.32 -4.79
N LEU A 655 -12.26 -8.42 -4.85
CA LEU A 655 -11.69 -9.76 -4.99
C LEU A 655 -10.91 -9.94 -6.31
N ASP A 656 -11.41 -9.40 -7.41
CA ASP A 656 -10.72 -9.38 -8.69
C ASP A 656 -9.40 -8.59 -8.62
N GLU A 657 -9.37 -7.48 -7.88
CA GLU A 657 -8.15 -6.69 -7.71
C GLU A 657 -7.10 -7.35 -6.81
N LEU A 658 -7.54 -8.19 -5.85
CA LEU A 658 -6.68 -8.99 -4.97
C LEU A 658 -6.17 -10.27 -5.64
N TRP A 659 -6.93 -10.83 -6.58
CA TRP A 659 -6.61 -12.09 -7.27
C TRP A 659 -5.18 -12.17 -7.84
N PRO A 660 -4.62 -11.12 -8.48
CA PRO A 660 -3.24 -11.15 -8.95
C PRO A 660 -2.19 -11.47 -7.90
N LEU A 661 -2.46 -11.19 -6.62
CA LEU A 661 -1.56 -11.53 -5.51
C LEU A 661 -1.72 -12.96 -5.02
N ALA A 662 -2.81 -13.64 -5.43
CA ALA A 662 -3.11 -15.03 -5.07
C ALA A 662 -2.81 -16.00 -6.22
N MET A 663 -2.89 -15.57 -7.47
CA MET A 663 -2.84 -16.46 -8.64
C MET A 663 -1.51 -17.24 -8.78
N GLY A 664 -0.42 -16.72 -8.20
CA GLY A 664 0.87 -17.40 -8.13
C GLY A 664 1.01 -18.39 -6.98
N HIS A 665 0.11 -18.38 -6.00
CA HIS A 665 0.15 -19.34 -4.90
C HIS A 665 -0.16 -20.76 -5.42
N PRO A 666 0.51 -21.83 -4.94
CA PRO A 666 0.27 -23.19 -5.41
C PRO A 666 -1.19 -23.66 -5.33
N GLU A 667 -1.88 -23.27 -4.26
CA GLU A 667 -3.32 -23.50 -4.01
C GLU A 667 -4.21 -22.27 -4.35
N GLN A 668 -3.65 -21.24 -5.02
CA GLN A 668 -4.34 -19.98 -5.38
C GLN A 668 -4.96 -19.24 -4.17
N VAL A 669 -4.21 -19.21 -3.07
CA VAL A 669 -4.61 -18.59 -1.80
C VAL A 669 -3.98 -17.21 -1.71
N TYR A 670 -4.81 -16.23 -1.37
CA TYR A 670 -4.38 -14.90 -1.02
C TYR A 670 -3.79 -14.88 0.39
N VAL A 671 -2.49 -14.61 0.47
CA VAL A 671 -1.72 -14.59 1.73
C VAL A 671 -1.25 -13.19 2.13
N GLY A 672 -1.82 -12.15 1.52
CA GLY A 672 -1.44 -10.75 1.72
C GLY A 672 -0.62 -10.18 0.56
N THR A 673 0.12 -9.10 0.85
CA THR A 673 1.07 -8.52 -0.11
C THR A 673 2.20 -9.50 -0.42
N THR A 674 2.64 -9.53 -1.68
CA THR A 674 3.68 -10.43 -2.16
C THR A 674 4.95 -9.66 -2.52
N VAL A 675 6.10 -10.29 -2.28
CA VAL A 675 7.42 -9.80 -2.69
C VAL A 675 8.14 -10.87 -3.53
N ALA A 676 9.21 -10.48 -4.22
CA ALA A 676 9.91 -11.34 -5.19
C ALA A 676 10.35 -12.70 -4.59
N GLU A 677 10.87 -12.71 -3.37
CA GLU A 677 11.27 -13.94 -2.66
C GLU A 677 10.11 -14.91 -2.48
N LEU A 678 8.93 -14.41 -2.10
CA LEU A 678 7.74 -15.25 -1.91
C LEU A 678 7.28 -15.85 -3.25
N MET A 679 7.24 -15.03 -4.30
CA MET A 679 6.89 -15.48 -5.65
C MET A 679 7.88 -16.54 -6.17
N SER A 680 9.17 -16.36 -5.88
CA SER A 680 10.24 -17.33 -6.22
C SER A 680 10.04 -18.67 -5.50
N ARG A 681 9.71 -18.64 -4.20
CA ARG A 681 9.40 -19.86 -3.42
C ARG A 681 8.19 -20.60 -3.99
N TRP A 682 7.14 -19.88 -4.35
CA TRP A 682 5.95 -20.47 -4.98
C TRP A 682 6.24 -21.03 -6.37
N ALA A 683 7.02 -20.32 -7.18
CA ALA A 683 7.46 -20.81 -8.48
C ALA A 683 8.22 -22.13 -8.31
N ALA A 684 9.19 -22.18 -7.38
CA ALA A 684 9.96 -23.36 -7.07
C ALA A 684 9.07 -24.54 -6.63
N ALA A 685 8.10 -24.30 -5.75
CA ALA A 685 7.15 -25.31 -5.30
C ALA A 685 6.26 -25.81 -6.46
N LYS A 686 5.77 -24.91 -7.33
CA LYS A 686 4.93 -25.25 -8.47
C LYS A 686 5.66 -26.11 -9.50
N VAL A 687 6.91 -25.76 -9.82
CA VAL A 687 7.70 -26.47 -10.83
C VAL A 687 8.30 -27.78 -10.30
N ALA A 688 8.46 -27.94 -8.98
CA ALA A 688 9.01 -29.16 -8.38
C ALA A 688 8.24 -30.43 -8.76
N GLY A 689 6.92 -30.31 -8.99
CA GLY A 689 6.05 -31.42 -9.40
C GLY A 689 6.00 -31.70 -10.91
N ASP A 690 6.56 -30.84 -11.77
CA ASP A 690 6.44 -30.95 -13.22
C ASP A 690 7.76 -30.63 -13.93
N SER A 691 8.45 -31.70 -14.36
CA SER A 691 9.74 -31.60 -15.05
C SER A 691 9.71 -30.80 -16.36
N LYS A 692 8.58 -30.76 -17.07
CA LYS A 692 8.45 -29.98 -18.31
C LYS A 692 8.25 -28.50 -17.99
N LEU A 693 7.39 -28.22 -17.01
CA LEU A 693 7.16 -26.86 -16.52
C LEU A 693 8.46 -26.27 -15.96
N LYS A 694 9.22 -27.06 -15.20
CA LYS A 694 10.55 -26.69 -14.69
C LYS A 694 11.54 -26.34 -15.80
N ALA A 695 11.70 -27.21 -16.79
CA ALA A 695 12.62 -26.96 -17.90
C ALA A 695 12.26 -25.68 -18.69
N ARG A 696 10.96 -25.40 -18.83
CA ARG A 696 10.47 -24.17 -19.46
C ARG A 696 10.75 -22.94 -18.61
N PHE A 697 10.46 -23.00 -17.31
CA PHE A 697 10.74 -21.93 -16.37
C PHE A 697 12.23 -21.58 -16.34
N ASP A 698 13.11 -22.59 -16.22
CA ASP A 698 14.57 -22.41 -16.22
C ASP A 698 15.07 -21.77 -17.53
N ALA A 699 14.48 -22.13 -18.67
CA ALA A 699 14.82 -21.55 -19.97
C ALA A 699 14.43 -20.06 -20.06
N GLU A 700 13.24 -19.69 -19.58
CA GLU A 700 12.80 -18.29 -19.56
C GLU A 700 13.61 -17.45 -18.57
N CYS A 701 13.87 -17.94 -17.35
CA CYS A 701 14.75 -17.25 -16.40
C CYS A 701 16.16 -17.05 -16.99
N THR A 702 16.68 -18.02 -17.72
CA THR A 702 17.99 -17.91 -18.38
C THR A 702 17.96 -16.84 -19.48
N LYS A 703 16.87 -16.76 -20.26
CA LYS A 703 16.67 -15.74 -21.28
C LYS A 703 16.64 -14.34 -20.66
N VAL A 704 15.85 -14.12 -19.61
CA VAL A 704 15.77 -12.83 -18.89
C VAL A 704 17.14 -12.41 -18.36
N ARG A 705 17.87 -13.30 -17.68
CA ARG A 705 19.22 -12.99 -17.17
C ARG A 705 20.20 -12.62 -18.28
N ASN A 706 20.10 -13.26 -19.45
CA ASN A 706 20.96 -12.93 -20.59
C ASN A 706 20.60 -11.57 -21.19
N GLU A 707 19.32 -11.22 -21.25
CA GLU A 707 18.85 -9.90 -21.67
C GLU A 707 19.30 -8.79 -20.70
N GLU A 708 19.19 -9.03 -19.39
CA GLU A 708 19.69 -8.14 -18.34
C GLU A 708 21.21 -7.93 -18.42
N LYS A 709 21.98 -9.00 -18.60
CA LYS A 709 23.45 -8.91 -18.79
C LYS A 709 23.80 -8.11 -20.03
N ALA A 710 23.15 -8.39 -21.16
CA ALA A 710 23.37 -7.66 -22.40
C ALA A 710 22.98 -6.19 -22.26
N TRP A 711 21.96 -5.87 -21.45
CA TRP A 711 21.60 -4.50 -21.11
C TRP A 711 22.66 -3.82 -20.23
N SER A 712 23.10 -4.48 -19.17
CA SER A 712 24.14 -3.97 -18.26
C SER A 712 25.44 -3.66 -19.02
N GLU A 713 25.85 -4.55 -19.93
CA GLU A 713 26.99 -4.34 -20.83
C GLU A 713 26.77 -3.12 -21.74
N ARG A 714 25.61 -2.99 -22.38
CA ARG A 714 25.29 -1.84 -23.26
C ARG A 714 25.19 -0.51 -22.49
N SER A 715 24.68 -0.52 -21.27
CA SER A 715 24.61 0.67 -20.41
C SER A 715 26.01 1.10 -19.98
N ARG A 716 26.85 0.13 -19.57
CA ARG A 716 28.26 0.37 -19.24
C ARG A 716 29.07 0.88 -20.43
N GLU A 717 28.82 0.37 -21.64
CA GLU A 717 29.41 0.88 -22.89
C GLU A 717 28.96 2.29 -23.26
N LYS A 718 27.77 2.73 -22.82
CA LYS A 718 27.28 4.10 -23.03
C LYS A 718 27.79 5.10 -21.99
N GLU A 719 28.08 4.62 -20.78
CA GLU A 719 28.63 5.44 -19.68
C GLU A 719 30.12 5.73 -19.88
N LEU A 720 30.88 4.74 -20.36
CA LEU A 720 32.27 4.88 -20.83
C LEU A 720 32.33 5.78 -22.07
#